data_AF-A0A7C9DBR3-F1
#
_entry.id   AF-A0A7C9DBR3-F1
#
_cell.length_a   1.000
_cell.length_b   1.000
_cell.length_c   1.000
_cell.angle_alpha   90.00
_cell.angle_beta   90.00
_cell.angle_gamma   90.00
#
_symmetry.space_group_name_H-M   'P 1'
#
loop_
_entity.id
_entity.type
_entity.pdbx_description
1 polymer ?
#
loop_
_entity_poly.entity_id
_entity_poly.type
_entity_poly.pdbx_seq_one_letter_code
_entity_poly.pdbx_strand_id
1 'polypeptide(L)'
;MLHYGCSLSTSCRKNHLPVIIFCFSKNRCDRSADSMTSIDLTSSAEKSEILVFCNKAFSRLKGSDRNLPQILRVQSLLRRGIGVHHAGLLPIVKEVVEMLFCRGVIKVLFSTETFAMGVNAPARTVVFDTLRKFDGKEFRQIIPGEYTQMAGRAGRRGLDKFGTVTIMCRDEIPGEADLRKIIVGDPTRLESQFRLTYIMILHLLRVEELKVEDMLKRSFAEFHAQKNLPEKQRLLMLKLAQPTKRIECIKGEPSIEEYYEMYVEAEKYLNQITEGIMQSNAAQQFLVPGRVVVVKSQSMQDHLLGVVVKAPTASMKKYIILVIKPDIPPIAQSPSGSGAVLEKGAKRSEEGYFVLPKGKRGMDDEYYSPLTARKGSGVINIKLPYSGVASGITYEVREVESKEFLYICDCKIKIDQVRLLEDISTAAYSKTVQQLMQKKSDGNKYPPALDPLKDLKLKDMNLVEAYKKWNSLLQKMAENKCHGCIKLDEHMKLAKEIFKHKEEVHDLQFQMSDEALKQMPDFQGRIDVLKAIGCIDDDLVVQIKGRVACEMNSGEELICTECLFENQLEDLEPEEAVALMSAFVFQQKNASEPSLTPKLSAAVQRLYDTAIRLGQLQAHFKVSIDPEEYAQENLKFGLVQVVYEWAKGTEFADICELTDVPEGLIVRTIVRLDETCREFRNAAAIMGNSALYKKMEAASNAIKRDIVFAASLYITGV
;
A
#
# COMPACT_ATOMS: atom_id res chain seq x y z
N MET A 1 33.31 7.53 -20.75
CA MET A 1 34.34 7.00 -21.67
C MET A 1 35.66 6.64 -20.99
N LEU A 2 36.16 7.37 -19.97
CA LEU A 2 37.48 7.11 -19.35
C LEU A 2 37.49 6.21 -18.10
N HIS A 3 36.36 5.92 -17.45
CA HIS A 3 36.36 5.34 -16.10
C HIS A 3 36.53 3.82 -16.02
N TYR A 4 36.08 3.05 -17.02
CA TYR A 4 36.33 1.60 -17.02
C TYR A 4 37.80 1.28 -17.29
N GLY A 5 38.46 2.03 -18.18
CA GLY A 5 39.86 1.78 -18.55
C GLY A 5 40.86 1.89 -17.40
N CYS A 6 40.66 2.83 -16.46
CA CYS A 6 41.61 3.03 -15.35
C CYS A 6 41.42 2.01 -14.20
N SER A 7 40.18 1.69 -13.82
CA SER A 7 39.90 0.70 -12.76
C SER A 7 39.98 -0.76 -13.25
N LEU A 8 39.61 -1.04 -14.50
CA LEU A 8 39.83 -2.37 -15.08
C LEU A 8 41.29 -2.58 -15.49
N SER A 9 42.08 -1.56 -15.87
CA SER A 9 43.54 -1.79 -16.11
C SER A 9 44.29 -2.15 -14.82
N THR A 10 43.86 -1.65 -13.66
CA THR A 10 44.41 -2.04 -12.35
C THR A 10 43.90 -3.41 -11.90
N SER A 11 42.63 -3.76 -12.13
CA SER A 11 42.06 -5.08 -11.81
C SER A 11 42.47 -6.18 -12.82
N CYS A 12 42.73 -5.84 -14.09
CA CYS A 12 43.23 -6.74 -15.13
C CYS A 12 44.72 -7.07 -14.99
N ARG A 13 45.40 -6.63 -13.92
CA ARG A 13 46.60 -7.32 -13.46
C ARG A 13 46.19 -8.79 -13.27
N LYS A 14 46.92 -9.75 -13.86
CA LYS A 14 46.57 -11.19 -14.01
C LYS A 14 46.02 -11.89 -12.75
N ASN A 15 46.12 -11.27 -11.58
CA ASN A 15 45.74 -11.78 -10.27
C ASN A 15 44.28 -11.52 -9.83
N HIS A 16 43.36 -11.04 -10.67
CA HIS A 16 41.93 -10.91 -10.27
C HIS A 16 40.93 -11.54 -11.24
N LEU A 17 41.40 -12.18 -12.32
CA LEU A 17 40.58 -12.86 -13.31
C LEU A 17 40.19 -14.30 -12.83
N PRO A 18 39.01 -14.82 -13.21
CA PRO A 18 37.95 -14.15 -13.97
C PRO A 18 37.11 -13.20 -13.11
N VAL A 19 36.51 -12.20 -13.74
CA VAL A 19 35.72 -11.13 -13.12
C VAL A 19 34.28 -11.16 -13.65
N ILE A 20 33.30 -11.08 -12.75
CA ILE A 20 31.89 -10.81 -13.10
C ILE A 20 31.57 -9.36 -12.74
N ILE A 21 31.02 -8.61 -13.69
CA ILE A 21 30.59 -7.22 -13.50
C ILE A 21 29.07 -7.19 -13.58
N PHE A 22 28.41 -6.96 -12.45
CA PHE A 22 26.96 -6.87 -12.38
C PHE A 22 26.48 -5.47 -12.76
N CYS A 23 25.58 -5.41 -13.75
CA CYS A 23 24.85 -4.21 -14.14
C CYS A 23 23.34 -4.52 -14.15
N PHE A 24 22.51 -3.62 -13.63
CA PHE A 24 21.05 -3.86 -13.56
C PHE A 24 20.28 -3.45 -14.82
N SER A 25 20.97 -3.19 -15.94
CA SER A 25 20.35 -2.82 -17.21
C SER A 25 21.01 -3.58 -18.36
N LYS A 26 20.18 -4.18 -19.23
CA LYS A 26 20.60 -4.91 -20.44
C LYS A 26 21.49 -4.02 -21.32
N ASN A 27 20.98 -2.84 -21.65
CA ASN A 27 21.68 -1.85 -22.48
C ASN A 27 23.00 -1.39 -21.85
N ARG A 28 23.11 -1.40 -20.51
CA ARG A 28 24.33 -1.05 -19.81
C ARG A 28 25.37 -2.17 -19.86
N CYS A 29 24.97 -3.43 -19.75
CA CYS A 29 25.86 -4.57 -19.99
C CYS A 29 26.47 -4.49 -21.40
N ASP A 30 25.63 -4.27 -22.42
CA ASP A 30 26.07 -4.20 -23.81
C ASP A 30 27.03 -3.04 -24.06
N ARG A 31 26.66 -1.82 -23.66
CA ARG A 31 27.50 -0.62 -23.83
C ARG A 31 28.83 -0.74 -23.10
N SER A 32 28.85 -1.33 -21.91
CA SER A 32 30.09 -1.50 -21.15
C SER A 32 31.02 -2.50 -21.83
N ALA A 33 30.50 -3.61 -22.36
CA ALA A 33 31.30 -4.56 -23.12
C ALA A 33 31.84 -3.96 -24.43
N ASP A 34 31.00 -3.23 -25.17
CA ASP A 34 31.40 -2.60 -26.43
C ASP A 34 32.44 -1.49 -26.22
N SER A 35 32.44 -0.84 -25.04
CA SER A 35 33.45 0.17 -24.70
C SER A 35 34.87 -0.39 -24.54
N MET A 36 35.01 -1.72 -24.34
CA MET A 36 36.30 -2.39 -24.17
C MET A 36 36.89 -2.83 -25.53
N THR A 37 37.08 -1.89 -26.46
CA THR A 37 37.57 -2.22 -27.80
C THR A 37 39.05 -2.65 -27.84
N SER A 38 39.89 -2.04 -27.01
CA SER A 38 41.35 -2.18 -27.06
C SER A 38 41.94 -3.35 -26.28
N ILE A 39 41.12 -4.10 -25.55
CA ILE A 39 41.57 -5.13 -24.61
C ILE A 39 41.34 -6.53 -25.21
N ASP A 40 42.38 -7.36 -25.18
CA ASP A 40 42.33 -8.76 -25.56
C ASP A 40 42.92 -9.62 -24.42
N LEU A 41 42.09 -10.47 -23.84
CA LEU A 41 42.41 -11.26 -22.64
C LEU A 41 42.67 -12.73 -22.95
N THR A 42 42.75 -13.10 -24.22
CA THR A 42 42.84 -14.50 -24.66
C THR A 42 44.14 -14.80 -25.39
N SER A 43 44.69 -15.97 -25.12
CA SER A 43 45.79 -16.56 -25.88
C SER A 43 45.32 -17.11 -27.23
N SER A 44 46.26 -17.33 -28.16
CA SER A 44 45.95 -17.92 -29.47
C SER A 44 45.27 -19.30 -29.36
N ALA A 45 45.61 -20.10 -28.34
CA ALA A 45 44.99 -21.39 -28.08
C ALA A 45 43.53 -21.23 -27.61
N GLU A 46 43.27 -20.34 -26.64
CA GLU A 46 41.91 -20.05 -26.16
C GLU A 46 41.02 -19.47 -27.27
N LYS A 47 41.57 -18.60 -28.14
CA LYS A 47 40.86 -18.09 -29.32
C LYS A 47 40.43 -19.21 -30.27
N SER A 48 41.32 -20.17 -30.50
CA SER A 48 41.00 -21.33 -31.34
C SER A 48 39.91 -22.19 -30.70
N GLU A 49 39.98 -22.42 -29.38
CA GLU A 49 38.95 -23.17 -28.64
C GLU A 49 37.58 -22.47 -28.73
N ILE A 50 37.54 -21.16 -28.45
CA ILE A 50 36.32 -20.34 -28.52
C ILE A 50 35.73 -20.40 -29.94
N LEU A 51 36.55 -20.25 -30.97
CA LEU A 51 36.11 -20.27 -32.36
C LEU A 51 35.50 -21.64 -32.74
N VAL A 52 36.19 -22.74 -32.40
CA VAL A 52 35.69 -24.10 -32.67
C VAL A 52 34.37 -24.34 -31.94
N PHE A 53 34.28 -23.93 -30.68
CA PHE A 53 33.07 -24.08 -29.89
C PHE A 53 31.90 -23.25 -30.46
N CYS A 54 32.13 -21.98 -30.79
CA CYS A 54 31.12 -21.10 -31.39
C CYS A 54 30.65 -21.66 -32.74
N ASN A 55 31.56 -22.07 -33.62
CA ASN A 55 31.20 -22.66 -34.91
C ASN A 55 30.35 -23.91 -34.73
N LYS A 56 30.71 -24.79 -33.77
CA LYS A 56 29.92 -25.99 -33.47
C LYS A 56 28.53 -25.66 -32.94
N ALA A 57 28.44 -24.75 -31.97
CA ALA A 57 27.17 -24.33 -31.38
C ALA A 57 26.25 -23.66 -32.42
N PHE A 58 26.76 -22.67 -33.17
CA PHE A 58 25.96 -21.89 -34.12
C PHE A 58 25.73 -22.60 -35.45
N SER A 59 26.45 -23.69 -35.77
CA SER A 59 26.15 -24.54 -36.94
C SER A 59 24.73 -25.11 -36.94
N ARG A 60 24.06 -25.11 -35.79
CA ARG A 60 22.68 -25.59 -35.63
C ARG A 60 21.64 -24.59 -36.11
N LEU A 61 21.99 -23.31 -36.16
CA LEU A 61 21.13 -22.27 -36.72
C LEU A 61 21.11 -22.39 -38.25
N LYS A 62 19.99 -22.04 -38.87
CA LYS A 62 19.79 -22.19 -40.32
C LYS A 62 20.02 -20.85 -41.04
N GLY A 63 20.47 -20.90 -42.30
CA GLY A 63 20.43 -19.76 -43.22
C GLY A 63 20.98 -18.44 -42.64
N SER A 64 20.14 -17.40 -42.71
CA SER A 64 20.41 -16.04 -42.25
C SER A 64 20.54 -15.91 -40.73
N ASP A 65 19.97 -16.83 -39.94
CA ASP A 65 20.03 -16.78 -38.46
C ASP A 65 21.48 -16.79 -37.93
N ARG A 66 22.41 -17.45 -38.63
CA ARG A 66 23.84 -17.47 -38.26
C ARG A 66 24.51 -16.11 -38.37
N ASN A 67 23.98 -15.26 -39.25
CA ASN A 67 24.53 -13.95 -39.59
C ASN A 67 23.83 -12.81 -38.85
N LEU A 68 22.97 -13.13 -37.87
CA LEU A 68 22.32 -12.12 -37.04
C LEU A 68 23.36 -11.20 -36.40
N PRO A 69 23.14 -9.87 -36.40
CA PRO A 69 24.08 -8.90 -35.84
C PRO A 69 24.48 -9.21 -34.40
N GLN A 70 23.54 -9.70 -33.58
CA GLN A 70 23.80 -10.10 -32.20
C GLN A 70 24.81 -11.26 -32.11
N ILE A 71 24.72 -12.27 -32.98
CA ILE A 71 25.62 -13.43 -32.97
C ILE A 71 27.03 -13.00 -33.37
N LEU A 72 27.16 -12.26 -34.47
CA LEU A 72 28.45 -11.77 -34.97
C LEU A 72 29.14 -10.88 -33.93
N ARG A 73 28.37 -9.99 -33.29
CA ARG A 73 28.86 -9.13 -32.20
C ARG A 73 29.37 -9.96 -31.02
N VAL A 74 28.58 -10.93 -30.54
CA VAL A 74 28.98 -11.75 -29.39
C VAL A 74 30.19 -12.63 -29.72
N GLN A 75 30.27 -13.23 -30.91
CA GLN A 75 31.47 -13.99 -31.34
C GLN A 75 32.75 -13.13 -31.28
N SER A 76 32.67 -11.88 -31.74
CA SER A 76 33.79 -10.91 -31.67
C SER A 76 34.22 -10.58 -30.23
N LEU A 77 33.26 -10.43 -29.31
CA LEU A 77 33.52 -10.21 -27.89
C LEU A 77 34.15 -11.45 -27.24
N LEU A 78 33.57 -12.63 -27.46
CA LEU A 78 34.03 -13.90 -26.89
C LEU A 78 35.45 -14.22 -27.32
N ARG A 79 35.81 -13.95 -28.59
CA ARG A 79 37.18 -14.11 -29.10
C ARG A 79 38.22 -13.26 -28.36
N ARG A 80 37.82 -12.20 -27.65
CA ARG A 80 38.70 -11.38 -26.80
C ARG A 80 38.64 -11.76 -25.33
N GLY A 81 37.86 -12.79 -24.97
CA GLY A 81 37.63 -13.24 -23.59
C GLY A 81 36.65 -12.37 -22.82
N ILE A 82 35.79 -11.61 -23.54
CA ILE A 82 34.77 -10.74 -22.96
C ILE A 82 33.40 -11.35 -23.27
N GLY A 83 32.57 -11.51 -22.24
CA GLY A 83 31.21 -12.04 -22.38
C GLY A 83 30.16 -11.02 -21.93
N VAL A 84 28.94 -11.19 -22.44
CA VAL A 84 27.75 -10.45 -22.01
C VAL A 84 26.63 -11.44 -21.69
N HIS A 85 25.90 -11.23 -20.59
CA HIS A 85 24.81 -12.09 -20.16
C HIS A 85 23.60 -11.32 -19.61
N HIS A 86 22.48 -11.40 -20.31
CA HIS A 86 21.19 -10.88 -19.85
C HIS A 86 20.02 -11.53 -20.60
N ALA A 87 18.81 -11.34 -20.06
CA ALA A 87 17.58 -11.89 -20.63
C ALA A 87 17.23 -11.41 -22.06
N GLY A 88 17.92 -10.40 -22.58
CA GLY A 88 17.71 -9.88 -23.95
C GLY A 88 18.47 -10.64 -25.03
N LEU A 89 19.48 -11.43 -24.65
CA LEU A 89 20.23 -12.26 -25.59
C LEU A 89 19.41 -13.50 -25.98
N LEU A 90 19.60 -13.96 -27.22
CA LEU A 90 19.06 -15.21 -27.73
C LEU A 90 19.39 -16.39 -26.77
N PRO A 91 18.47 -17.35 -26.56
CA PRO A 91 18.72 -18.50 -25.68
C PRO A 91 20.03 -19.22 -25.97
N ILE A 92 20.29 -19.58 -27.23
CA ILE A 92 21.52 -20.25 -27.66
C ILE A 92 22.78 -19.41 -27.36
N VAL A 93 22.69 -18.08 -27.51
CA VAL A 93 23.81 -17.17 -27.23
C VAL A 93 24.13 -17.17 -25.74
N LYS A 94 23.12 -17.10 -24.86
CA LYS A 94 23.32 -17.16 -23.40
C LYS A 94 24.01 -18.46 -22.99
N GLU A 95 23.52 -19.60 -23.48
CA GLU A 95 24.10 -20.91 -23.18
C GLU A 95 25.56 -20.99 -23.62
N VAL A 96 25.90 -20.49 -24.82
CA VAL A 96 27.30 -20.41 -25.29
C VAL A 96 28.17 -19.59 -24.34
N VAL A 97 27.70 -18.40 -23.92
CA VAL A 97 28.45 -17.54 -22.99
C VAL A 97 28.64 -18.22 -21.63
N GLU A 98 27.58 -18.84 -21.09
CA GLU A 98 27.61 -19.56 -19.81
C GLU A 98 28.62 -20.72 -19.85
N MET A 99 28.55 -21.56 -20.89
CA MET A 99 29.45 -22.71 -21.05
C MET A 99 30.91 -22.27 -21.22
N LEU A 100 31.18 -21.25 -22.04
CA LEU A 100 32.55 -20.73 -22.23
C LEU A 100 33.09 -20.04 -20.97
N PHE A 101 32.23 -19.41 -20.18
CA PHE A 101 32.63 -18.86 -18.87
C PHE A 101 33.00 -19.97 -17.89
N CYS A 102 32.19 -21.04 -17.80
CA CYS A 102 32.51 -22.21 -16.97
C CYS A 102 33.79 -22.93 -17.39
N ARG A 103 34.13 -22.92 -18.69
CA ARG A 103 35.42 -23.43 -19.21
C ARG A 103 36.62 -22.54 -18.88
N GLY A 104 36.37 -21.33 -18.37
CA GLY A 104 37.42 -20.40 -17.94
C GLY A 104 38.11 -19.63 -19.06
N VAL A 105 37.61 -19.71 -20.31
CA VAL A 105 38.15 -18.93 -21.44
C VAL A 105 37.65 -17.49 -21.46
N ILE A 106 36.45 -17.23 -20.91
CA ILE A 106 35.93 -15.89 -20.70
C ILE A 106 36.46 -15.32 -19.38
N LYS A 107 37.16 -14.19 -19.47
CA LYS A 107 37.88 -13.58 -18.34
C LYS A 107 37.10 -12.44 -17.70
N VAL A 108 36.29 -11.74 -18.49
CA VAL A 108 35.42 -10.65 -18.02
C VAL A 108 34.00 -10.92 -18.52
N LEU A 109 33.05 -10.96 -17.60
CA LEU A 109 31.63 -11.16 -17.91
C LEU A 109 30.81 -9.97 -17.42
N PHE A 110 30.17 -9.25 -18.34
CA PHE A 110 29.15 -8.26 -18.00
C PHE A 110 27.80 -8.96 -17.89
N SER A 111 27.15 -8.86 -16.73
CA SER A 111 25.93 -9.60 -16.49
C SER A 111 24.87 -8.81 -15.74
N THR A 112 23.61 -9.15 -16.00
CA THR A 112 22.49 -8.82 -15.11
C THR A 112 22.40 -9.82 -13.94
N GLU A 113 21.56 -9.49 -12.96
CA GLU A 113 21.31 -10.28 -11.74
C GLU A 113 20.96 -11.75 -12.03
N THR A 114 20.29 -12.04 -13.15
CA THR A 114 19.80 -13.38 -13.49
C THR A 114 20.90 -14.45 -13.56
N PHE A 115 22.13 -14.06 -13.90
CA PHE A 115 23.27 -15.00 -13.92
C PHE A 115 23.64 -15.49 -12.53
N ALA A 116 23.50 -14.63 -11.50
CA ALA A 116 23.78 -15.00 -10.12
C ALA A 116 22.76 -16.02 -9.57
N MET A 117 21.62 -16.21 -10.24
CA MET A 117 20.62 -17.21 -9.86
C MET A 117 20.76 -18.51 -10.67
N GLY A 118 20.99 -18.39 -11.97
CA GLY A 118 20.78 -19.51 -12.91
C GLY A 118 21.93 -20.50 -13.07
N VAL A 119 23.18 -20.13 -12.76
CA VAL A 119 24.35 -20.96 -13.09
C VAL A 119 25.30 -21.08 -11.89
N ASN A 120 25.87 -22.26 -11.67
CA ASN A 120 26.96 -22.46 -10.73
C ASN A 120 28.31 -22.03 -11.35
N ALA A 121 28.47 -20.73 -11.61
CA ALA A 121 29.63 -20.15 -12.26
C ALA A 121 30.37 -19.19 -11.32
N PRO A 122 31.28 -19.69 -10.46
CA PRO A 122 32.05 -18.84 -9.55
C PRO A 122 33.17 -18.10 -10.28
N ALA A 123 33.42 -16.86 -9.85
CA ALA A 123 34.50 -16.01 -10.35
C ALA A 123 35.49 -15.69 -9.23
N ARG A 124 36.69 -15.21 -9.58
CA ARG A 124 37.64 -14.75 -8.54
C ARG A 124 37.20 -13.41 -7.95
N THR A 125 36.66 -12.55 -8.79
CA THR A 125 36.26 -11.19 -8.43
C THR A 125 34.84 -10.89 -8.91
N VAL A 126 34.08 -10.19 -8.08
CA VAL A 126 32.77 -9.62 -8.44
C VAL A 126 32.83 -8.11 -8.34
N VAL A 127 32.32 -7.41 -9.34
CA VAL A 127 32.26 -5.96 -9.40
C VAL A 127 30.80 -5.53 -9.51
N PHE A 128 30.37 -4.63 -8.64
CA PHE A 128 29.08 -3.96 -8.74
C PHE A 128 29.25 -2.63 -9.46
N ASP A 129 28.61 -2.47 -10.61
CA ASP A 129 28.65 -1.21 -11.36
C ASP A 129 27.84 -0.09 -10.69
N THR A 130 26.80 -0.48 -9.94
CA THR A 130 25.97 0.40 -9.11
C THR A 130 25.32 -0.45 -8.01
N LEU A 131 24.83 0.19 -6.94
CA LEU A 131 24.05 -0.44 -5.86
C LEU A 131 22.55 -0.12 -5.95
N ARG A 132 22.11 0.57 -7.01
CA ARG A 132 20.72 0.95 -7.22
C ARG A 132 20.14 0.20 -8.42
N LYS A 133 18.91 -0.30 -8.30
CA LYS A 133 18.19 -0.96 -9.39
C LYS A 133 16.75 -0.48 -9.48
N PHE A 134 16.20 -0.57 -10.68
CA PHE A 134 14.78 -0.33 -10.92
C PHE A 134 14.01 -1.64 -10.71
N ASP A 135 13.02 -1.64 -9.83
CA ASP A 135 12.21 -2.83 -9.52
C ASP A 135 10.90 -2.91 -10.32
N GLY A 136 10.69 -1.98 -11.26
CA GLY A 136 9.46 -1.85 -12.03
C GLY A 136 8.59 -0.67 -11.61
N LYS A 137 8.83 -0.12 -10.41
CA LYS A 137 8.14 1.07 -9.86
C LYS A 137 9.12 2.20 -9.57
N GLU A 138 10.21 1.92 -8.86
CA GLU A 138 11.18 2.95 -8.46
C GLU A 138 12.64 2.48 -8.50
N PHE A 139 13.57 3.44 -8.45
CA PHE A 139 14.99 3.17 -8.32
C PHE A 139 15.41 3.05 -6.86
N ARG A 140 15.35 1.83 -6.33
CA ARG A 140 15.73 1.50 -4.94
C ARG A 140 17.16 0.97 -4.82
N GLN A 141 17.69 0.98 -3.59
CA GLN A 141 18.91 0.25 -3.27
C GLN A 141 18.67 -1.27 -3.32
N ILE A 142 19.72 -2.03 -3.64
CA ILE A 142 19.67 -3.49 -3.54
C ILE A 142 19.49 -3.91 -2.09
N ILE A 143 18.71 -4.96 -1.87
CA ILE A 143 18.52 -5.52 -0.53
C ILE A 143 19.71 -6.44 -0.16
N PRO A 144 19.97 -6.68 1.14
CA PRO A 144 21.12 -7.47 1.58
C PRO A 144 21.17 -8.87 0.95
N GLY A 145 20.02 -9.53 0.81
CA GLY A 145 19.94 -10.84 0.16
C GLY A 145 20.37 -10.84 -1.31
N GLU A 146 20.00 -9.81 -2.08
CA GLU A 146 20.43 -9.64 -3.49
C GLU A 146 21.95 -9.42 -3.56
N TYR A 147 22.48 -8.59 -2.66
CA TYR A 147 23.92 -8.35 -2.55
C TYR A 147 24.68 -9.64 -2.21
N THR A 148 24.28 -10.37 -1.18
CA THR A 148 24.92 -11.63 -0.76
C THR A 148 24.90 -12.66 -1.88
N GLN A 149 23.79 -12.77 -2.63
CA GLN A 149 23.69 -13.71 -3.75
C GLN A 149 24.69 -13.39 -4.88
N MET A 150 24.82 -12.12 -5.25
CA MET A 150 25.75 -11.68 -6.29
C MET A 150 27.21 -11.71 -5.81
N ALA A 151 27.49 -11.14 -4.63
CA ALA A 151 28.82 -11.08 -4.03
C ALA A 151 29.36 -12.47 -3.70
N GLY A 152 28.49 -13.42 -3.32
CA GLY A 152 28.82 -14.82 -3.06
C GLY A 152 29.32 -15.59 -4.28
N ARG A 153 29.25 -15.01 -5.49
CA ARG A 153 29.90 -15.56 -6.69
C ARG A 153 31.41 -15.31 -6.72
N ALA A 154 31.95 -14.46 -5.84
CA ALA A 154 33.38 -14.23 -5.70
C ALA A 154 34.05 -15.32 -4.85
N GLY A 155 35.18 -15.83 -5.32
CA GLY A 155 35.97 -16.89 -4.70
C GLY A 155 35.61 -18.28 -5.23
N ARG A 156 36.55 -18.92 -5.93
CA ARG A 156 36.38 -20.29 -6.44
C ARG A 156 36.98 -21.30 -5.48
N ARG A 157 36.15 -22.22 -5.01
CA ARG A 157 36.56 -23.30 -4.09
C ARG A 157 37.73 -24.09 -4.67
N GLY A 158 38.83 -24.16 -3.92
CA GLY A 158 40.04 -24.90 -4.31
C GLY A 158 41.00 -24.15 -5.25
N LEU A 159 40.60 -23.01 -5.81
CA LEU A 159 41.46 -22.20 -6.70
C LEU A 159 41.89 -20.88 -6.05
N ASP A 160 40.97 -20.21 -5.34
CA ASP A 160 41.22 -18.90 -4.74
C ASP A 160 41.24 -19.00 -3.20
N LYS A 161 42.18 -18.31 -2.55
CA LYS A 161 42.23 -18.22 -1.07
C LYS A 161 41.12 -17.34 -0.49
N PHE A 162 40.74 -16.29 -1.22
CA PHE A 162 39.68 -15.36 -0.87
C PHE A 162 39.03 -14.83 -2.15
N GLY A 163 37.74 -14.50 -2.08
CA GLY A 163 37.02 -13.79 -3.14
C GLY A 163 37.22 -12.28 -3.00
N THR A 164 37.32 -11.56 -4.12
CA THR A 164 37.38 -10.08 -4.11
C THR A 164 36.04 -9.50 -4.56
N VAL A 165 35.49 -8.56 -3.80
CA VAL A 165 34.27 -7.83 -4.19
C VAL A 165 34.60 -6.34 -4.28
N THR A 166 34.22 -5.69 -5.37
CA THR A 166 34.48 -4.27 -5.60
C THR A 166 33.20 -3.54 -5.96
N ILE A 167 32.97 -2.38 -5.35
CA ILE A 167 31.81 -1.52 -5.62
C ILE A 167 32.32 -0.29 -6.37
N MET A 168 31.75 -0.03 -7.56
CA MET A 168 32.07 1.17 -8.33
C MET A 168 31.23 2.34 -7.85
N CYS A 169 31.90 3.42 -7.43
CA CYS A 169 31.28 4.70 -7.10
C CYS A 169 31.53 5.68 -8.25
N ARG A 170 30.49 6.01 -9.03
CA ARG A 170 30.61 6.92 -10.18
C ARG A 170 30.26 8.36 -9.83
N ASP A 171 29.02 8.55 -9.36
CA ASP A 171 28.44 9.88 -9.20
C ASP A 171 28.47 10.32 -7.73
N GLU A 172 28.06 9.43 -6.82
CA GLU A 172 28.04 9.68 -5.38
C GLU A 172 28.71 8.52 -4.62
N ILE A 173 29.44 8.86 -3.56
CA ILE A 173 29.98 7.88 -2.63
C ILE A 173 28.83 7.50 -1.68
N PRO A 174 28.42 6.22 -1.63
CA PRO A 174 27.37 5.79 -0.72
C PRO A 174 27.76 6.07 0.74
N GLY A 175 26.79 6.53 1.55
CA GLY A 175 27.00 6.74 2.97
C GLY A 175 27.32 5.44 3.71
N GLU A 176 28.07 5.54 4.82
CA GLU A 176 28.48 4.37 5.61
C GLU A 176 27.27 3.55 6.10
N ALA A 177 26.20 4.22 6.53
CA ALA A 177 24.99 3.57 7.01
C ALA A 177 24.34 2.68 5.93
N ASP A 178 24.28 3.17 4.69
CA ASP A 178 23.70 2.45 3.56
C ASP A 178 24.57 1.24 3.18
N LEU A 179 25.89 1.42 3.12
CA LEU A 179 26.82 0.32 2.85
C LEU A 179 26.76 -0.75 3.93
N ARG A 180 26.73 -0.35 5.21
CA ARG A 180 26.60 -1.28 6.33
C ARG A 180 25.30 -2.06 6.25
N LYS A 181 24.19 -1.40 5.90
CA LYS A 181 22.90 -2.05 5.70
C LYS A 181 22.96 -3.07 4.56
N ILE A 182 23.59 -2.76 3.43
CA ILE A 182 23.67 -3.68 2.28
C ILE A 182 24.60 -4.87 2.55
N ILE A 183 25.76 -4.63 3.16
CA ILE A 183 26.84 -5.63 3.29
C ILE A 183 26.64 -6.53 4.52
N VAL A 184 26.24 -5.94 5.65
CA VAL A 184 26.16 -6.62 6.97
C VAL A 184 24.71 -6.66 7.48
N GLY A 185 23.76 -6.06 6.77
CA GLY A 185 22.38 -6.05 7.20
C GLY A 185 21.76 -7.44 7.23
N ASP A 186 20.71 -7.57 8.03
CA ASP A 186 20.00 -8.83 8.16
C ASP A 186 19.38 -9.24 6.82
N PRO A 187 19.40 -10.55 6.48
CA PRO A 187 18.66 -11.07 5.35
C PRO A 187 17.19 -10.66 5.42
N THR A 188 16.60 -10.34 4.27
CA THR A 188 15.18 -10.01 4.17
C THR A 188 14.34 -11.17 4.68
N ARG A 189 13.38 -10.87 5.56
CA ARG A 189 12.43 -11.85 6.04
C ARG A 189 11.61 -12.38 4.87
N LEU A 190 11.35 -13.68 4.86
CA LEU A 190 10.45 -14.27 3.90
C LEU A 190 9.03 -13.82 4.22
N GLU A 191 8.42 -13.06 3.32
CA GLU A 191 7.03 -12.62 3.42
C GLU A 191 6.17 -13.38 2.42
N SER A 192 4.93 -13.71 2.82
CA SER A 192 3.98 -14.36 1.92
C SER A 192 3.61 -13.42 0.77
N GLN A 193 3.79 -13.89 -0.46
CA GLN A 193 3.24 -13.26 -1.67
C GLN A 193 1.96 -13.95 -2.14
N PHE A 194 1.29 -14.67 -1.23
CA PHE A 194 0.06 -15.37 -1.53
C PHE A 194 -1.02 -14.39 -2.00
N ARG A 195 -1.63 -14.70 -3.14
CA ARG A 195 -2.75 -13.95 -3.74
C ARG A 195 -3.76 -14.97 -4.25
N LEU A 196 -5.04 -14.62 -4.12
CA LEU A 196 -6.12 -15.41 -4.69
C LEU A 196 -6.18 -15.18 -6.20
N THR A 197 -6.02 -16.24 -6.99
CA THR A 197 -6.24 -16.23 -8.45
C THR A 197 -7.53 -16.96 -8.77
N TYR A 198 -8.19 -16.63 -9.89
CA TYR A 198 -9.45 -17.28 -10.26
C TYR A 198 -9.21 -18.75 -10.62
N ILE A 199 -8.11 -19.06 -11.30
CA ILE A 199 -7.73 -20.45 -11.59
C ILE A 199 -7.58 -21.30 -10.32
N MET A 200 -7.00 -20.74 -9.26
CA MET A 200 -6.87 -21.45 -7.98
C MET A 200 -8.23 -21.71 -7.34
N ILE A 201 -9.12 -20.72 -7.34
CA ILE A 201 -10.48 -20.87 -6.82
C ILE A 201 -11.24 -21.95 -7.60
N LEU A 202 -11.17 -21.91 -8.93
CA LEU A 202 -11.82 -22.90 -9.80
C LEU A 202 -11.26 -24.31 -9.60
N HIS A 203 -9.95 -24.46 -9.42
CA HIS A 203 -9.36 -25.77 -9.08
C HIS A 203 -9.81 -26.28 -7.73
N LEU A 204 -9.93 -25.42 -6.72
CA LEU A 204 -10.42 -25.82 -5.40
C LEU A 204 -11.89 -26.23 -5.44
N LEU A 205 -12.74 -25.47 -6.13
CA LEU A 205 -14.17 -25.79 -6.27
C LEU A 205 -14.42 -27.09 -7.07
N ARG A 206 -13.45 -27.53 -7.88
CA ARG A 206 -13.52 -28.84 -8.57
C ARG A 206 -13.18 -30.02 -7.66
N VAL A 207 -12.54 -29.79 -6.52
CA VAL A 207 -12.09 -30.83 -5.58
C VAL A 207 -12.99 -30.81 -4.34
N GLU A 208 -13.91 -31.76 -4.25
CA GLU A 208 -14.94 -31.80 -3.19
C GLU A 208 -14.36 -31.94 -1.76
N GLU A 209 -13.16 -32.51 -1.62
CA GLU A 209 -12.55 -32.80 -0.31
C GLU A 209 -11.90 -31.58 0.38
N LEU A 210 -11.65 -30.49 -0.36
CA LEU A 210 -10.86 -29.35 0.13
C LEU A 210 -11.66 -28.04 0.10
N LYS A 211 -12.01 -27.54 1.29
CA LYS A 211 -12.62 -26.22 1.45
C LYS A 211 -11.60 -25.11 1.25
N VAL A 212 -12.00 -24.02 0.60
CA VAL A 212 -11.13 -22.87 0.34
C VAL A 212 -10.70 -22.21 1.64
N GLU A 213 -11.60 -22.15 2.62
CA GLU A 213 -11.36 -21.61 3.96
C GLU A 213 -10.23 -22.36 4.67
N ASP A 214 -10.19 -23.69 4.54
CA ASP A 214 -9.13 -24.50 5.14
C ASP A 214 -7.77 -24.25 4.48
N MET A 215 -7.75 -24.02 3.16
CA MET A 215 -6.53 -23.63 2.46
C MET A 215 -6.06 -22.24 2.90
N LEU A 216 -6.98 -21.27 3.02
CA LEU A 216 -6.68 -19.91 3.47
C LEU A 216 -6.13 -19.89 4.90
N LYS A 217 -6.72 -20.67 5.82
CA LYS A 217 -6.21 -20.86 7.19
C LYS A 217 -4.79 -21.42 7.21
N ARG A 218 -4.46 -22.33 6.30
CA ARG A 218 -3.13 -22.94 6.20
C ARG A 218 -2.13 -22.08 5.43
N SER A 219 -2.56 -20.97 4.84
CA SER A 219 -1.70 -20.10 4.07
C SER A 219 -0.64 -19.42 4.97
N PHE A 220 0.56 -19.20 4.42
CA PHE A 220 1.63 -18.51 5.16
C PHE A 220 1.27 -17.07 5.52
N ALA A 221 0.34 -16.45 4.78
CA ALA A 221 -0.17 -15.11 5.08
C ALA A 221 -0.90 -15.06 6.43
N GLU A 222 -1.58 -16.15 6.79
CA GLU A 222 -2.34 -16.29 8.05
C GLU A 222 -1.52 -16.92 9.18
N PHE A 223 -0.27 -17.33 8.91
CA PHE A 223 0.56 -18.09 9.86
C PHE A 223 0.68 -17.41 11.23
N HIS A 224 0.90 -16.09 11.27
CA HIS A 224 1.01 -15.35 12.52
C HIS A 224 -0.32 -15.25 13.28
N ALA A 225 -1.45 -15.09 12.58
CA ALA A 225 -2.77 -15.09 13.18
C ALA A 225 -3.12 -16.47 13.76
N GLN A 226 -2.83 -17.53 13.01
CA GLN A 226 -3.04 -18.92 13.41
C GLN A 226 -2.15 -19.33 14.59
N LYS A 227 -0.89 -18.88 14.63
CA LYS A 227 0.02 -19.15 15.74
C LYS A 227 -0.52 -18.59 17.07
N ASN A 228 -1.19 -17.45 17.04
CA ASN A 228 -1.76 -16.81 18.22
C ASN A 228 -3.18 -17.31 18.56
N LEU A 229 -3.79 -18.12 17.70
CA LEU A 229 -5.16 -18.64 17.88
C LEU A 229 -5.35 -19.41 19.19
N PRO A 230 -4.43 -20.29 19.64
CA PRO A 230 -4.61 -21.01 20.91
C PRO A 230 -4.65 -20.08 22.13
N GLU A 231 -3.88 -18.99 22.12
CA GLU A 231 -3.89 -18.00 23.20
C GLU A 231 -5.21 -17.23 23.23
N LYS A 232 -5.71 -16.83 22.05
CA LYS A 232 -7.04 -16.19 21.93
C LYS A 232 -8.17 -17.12 22.37
N GLN A 233 -8.10 -18.40 22.01
CA GLN A 233 -9.10 -19.40 22.43
C GLN A 233 -9.12 -19.58 23.94
N ARG A 234 -7.95 -19.62 24.60
CA ARG A 234 -7.88 -19.63 26.07
C ARG A 234 -8.47 -18.37 26.69
N LEU A 235 -8.17 -17.20 26.13
CA LEU A 235 -8.71 -15.93 26.61
C LEU A 235 -10.24 -15.88 26.48
N LEU A 236 -10.79 -16.36 25.35
CA LEU A 236 -12.24 -16.46 25.13
C LEU A 236 -12.89 -17.40 26.16
N MET A 237 -12.31 -18.58 26.42
CA MET A 237 -12.82 -19.49 27.46
C MET A 237 -12.81 -18.85 28.85
N LEU A 238 -11.74 -18.11 29.19
CA LEU A 238 -11.67 -17.38 30.46
C LEU A 238 -12.73 -16.30 30.58
N LYS A 239 -13.01 -15.58 29.48
CA LYS A 239 -14.06 -14.54 29.45
C LYS A 239 -15.45 -15.16 29.57
N LEU A 240 -15.74 -16.22 28.81
CA LEU A 240 -17.03 -16.94 28.89
C LEU A 240 -17.28 -17.57 30.27
N ALA A 241 -16.22 -17.95 30.99
CA ALA A 241 -16.33 -18.49 32.34
C ALA A 241 -16.54 -17.41 33.43
N GLN A 242 -16.41 -16.12 33.11
CA GLN A 242 -16.65 -15.06 34.09
C GLN A 242 -18.15 -14.97 34.42
N PRO A 243 -18.52 -14.92 35.71
CA PRO A 243 -19.91 -14.78 36.10
C PRO A 243 -20.42 -13.41 35.63
N THR A 244 -21.46 -13.42 34.80
CA THR A 244 -22.18 -12.20 34.41
C THR A 244 -22.95 -11.68 35.62
N LYS A 245 -22.61 -10.46 36.06
CA LYS A 245 -23.35 -9.78 37.12
C LYS A 245 -24.77 -9.53 36.61
N ARG A 246 -25.80 -10.03 37.29
CA ARG A 246 -27.19 -9.65 37.01
C ARG A 246 -27.49 -8.33 37.70
N ILE A 247 -28.21 -7.44 37.01
CA ILE A 247 -28.64 -6.17 37.59
C ILE A 247 -30.07 -6.32 38.09
N GLU A 248 -30.24 -6.32 39.40
CA GLU A 248 -31.56 -6.37 40.03
C GLU A 248 -32.15 -4.96 40.14
N CYS A 249 -32.94 -4.56 39.15
CA CYS A 249 -33.61 -3.27 39.16
C CYS A 249 -34.88 -3.31 40.02
N ILE A 250 -34.98 -2.37 40.97
CA ILE A 250 -36.14 -2.22 41.88
C ILE A 250 -37.46 -1.98 41.11
N LYS A 251 -37.38 -1.47 39.87
CA LYS A 251 -38.53 -1.11 39.03
C LYS A 251 -39.05 -2.26 38.16
N GLY A 252 -38.44 -3.46 38.21
CA GLY A 252 -38.84 -4.63 37.42
C GLY A 252 -38.55 -4.47 35.92
N GLU A 253 -39.21 -5.28 35.07
CA GLU A 253 -39.13 -5.20 33.60
C GLU A 253 -39.75 -3.88 33.07
N PRO A 254 -39.14 -3.17 32.09
CA PRO A 254 -38.04 -3.57 31.19
C PRO A 254 -36.65 -3.54 31.84
N SER A 255 -35.73 -4.29 31.25
CA SER A 255 -34.40 -4.48 31.82
C SER A 255 -33.53 -3.23 31.64
N ILE A 256 -32.60 -3.01 32.57
CA ILE A 256 -31.65 -1.90 32.46
C ILE A 256 -30.73 -2.08 31.24
N GLU A 257 -30.52 -3.31 30.75
CA GLU A 257 -29.72 -3.54 29.56
C GLU A 257 -30.35 -2.89 28.32
N GLU A 258 -31.66 -3.02 28.12
CA GLU A 258 -32.36 -2.34 27.02
C GLU A 258 -32.24 -0.81 27.12
N TYR A 259 -32.33 -0.28 28.34
CA TYR A 259 -32.12 1.15 28.58
C TYR A 259 -30.69 1.58 28.26
N TYR A 260 -29.69 0.74 28.59
CA TYR A 260 -28.28 0.97 28.29
C TYR A 260 -28.00 0.93 26.79
N GLU A 261 -28.57 -0.03 26.07
CA GLU A 261 -28.43 -0.15 24.61
C GLU A 261 -28.99 1.08 23.90
N MET A 262 -30.20 1.54 24.28
CA MET A 262 -30.77 2.79 23.78
C MET A 262 -29.89 4.00 24.12
N TYR A 263 -29.29 4.04 25.32
CA TYR A 263 -28.36 5.10 25.72
C TYR A 263 -27.11 5.13 24.82
N VAL A 264 -26.48 3.98 24.57
CA VAL A 264 -25.27 3.88 23.72
C VAL A 264 -25.59 4.26 22.27
N GLU A 265 -26.73 3.81 21.75
CA GLU A 265 -27.18 4.18 20.41
C GLU A 265 -27.46 5.68 20.30
N ALA A 266 -28.11 6.27 21.31
CA ALA A 266 -28.34 7.71 21.38
C ALA A 266 -27.02 8.51 21.47
N GLU A 267 -26.03 8.04 22.22
CA GLU A 267 -24.70 8.66 22.31
C GLU A 267 -23.96 8.63 20.96
N LYS A 268 -24.09 7.52 20.21
CA LYS A 268 -23.54 7.40 18.85
C LYS A 268 -24.14 8.43 17.91
N TYR A 269 -25.47 8.56 17.88
CA TYR A 269 -26.13 9.57 17.07
C TYR A 269 -25.80 10.99 17.53
N LEU A 270 -25.71 11.23 18.84
CA LEU A 270 -25.32 12.54 19.39
C LEU A 270 -23.93 12.96 18.93
N ASN A 271 -22.96 12.04 18.92
CA ASN A 271 -21.60 12.33 18.42
C ASN A 271 -21.61 12.66 16.92
N GLN A 272 -22.34 11.88 16.11
CA GLN A 272 -22.50 12.14 14.67
C GLN A 272 -23.16 13.51 14.40
N ILE A 273 -24.21 13.84 15.16
CA ILE A 273 -24.92 15.12 15.06
C ILE A 273 -24.01 16.28 15.48
N THR A 274 -23.28 16.14 16.60
CA THR A 274 -22.37 17.19 17.11
C THR A 274 -21.25 17.47 16.11
N GLU A 275 -20.64 16.42 15.56
CA GLU A 275 -19.61 16.55 14.52
C GLU A 275 -20.18 17.23 13.26
N GLY A 276 -21.35 16.78 12.78
CA GLY A 276 -22.02 17.39 11.63
C GLY A 276 -22.42 18.85 11.83
N ILE A 277 -22.89 19.22 13.03
CA ILE A 277 -23.20 20.61 13.39
C ILE A 277 -21.94 21.46 13.35
N MET A 278 -20.83 21.01 13.96
CA MET A 278 -19.61 21.81 14.04
C MET A 278 -18.89 21.97 12.70
N GLN A 279 -19.11 21.05 11.76
CA GLN A 279 -18.64 21.16 10.37
C GLN A 279 -19.56 22.05 9.50
N SER A 280 -20.79 22.33 9.93
CA SER A 280 -21.75 23.12 9.16
C SER A 280 -21.44 24.63 9.19
N ASN A 281 -21.46 25.25 8.02
CA ASN A 281 -21.35 26.71 7.87
C ASN A 281 -22.47 27.46 8.63
N ALA A 282 -23.66 26.86 8.76
CA ALA A 282 -24.78 27.47 9.46
C ALA A 282 -24.46 27.62 10.96
N ALA A 283 -23.87 26.61 11.59
CA ALA A 283 -23.53 26.65 13.02
C ALA A 283 -22.39 27.64 13.32
N GLN A 284 -21.40 27.74 12.43
CA GLN A 284 -20.28 28.68 12.57
C GLN A 284 -20.74 30.15 12.62
N GLN A 285 -21.84 30.49 11.95
CA GLN A 285 -22.44 31.84 12.02
C GLN A 285 -22.98 32.19 13.41
N PHE A 286 -23.30 31.19 14.25
CA PHE A 286 -23.79 31.41 15.61
C PHE A 286 -22.67 31.50 16.65
N LEU A 287 -21.46 31.00 16.34
CA LEU A 287 -20.25 31.03 17.19
C LEU A 287 -19.55 32.40 17.16
N VAL A 288 -20.31 33.44 17.47
CA VAL A 288 -19.81 34.81 17.57
C VAL A 288 -19.40 35.15 18.99
N PRO A 289 -18.51 36.13 19.20
CA PRO A 289 -18.17 36.60 20.53
C PRO A 289 -19.40 36.98 21.36
N GLY A 290 -19.44 36.52 22.62
CA GLY A 290 -20.58 36.65 23.53
C GLY A 290 -21.58 35.50 23.46
N ARG A 291 -21.46 34.57 22.49
CA ARG A 291 -22.31 33.36 22.44
C ARG A 291 -21.96 32.41 23.58
N VAL A 292 -22.98 31.92 24.29
CA VAL A 292 -22.82 30.90 25.34
C VAL A 292 -22.73 29.51 24.69
N VAL A 293 -21.79 28.70 25.17
CA VAL A 293 -21.45 27.38 24.62
C VAL A 293 -21.16 26.39 25.74
N VAL A 294 -21.39 25.11 25.48
CA VAL A 294 -21.01 24.01 26.38
C VAL A 294 -19.87 23.23 25.72
N VAL A 295 -18.81 22.98 26.47
CA VAL A 295 -17.57 22.38 25.95
C VAL A 295 -17.24 21.12 26.74
N LYS A 296 -16.68 20.12 26.04
CA LYS A 296 -16.33 18.85 26.67
C LYS A 296 -15.26 19.07 27.76
N SER A 297 -15.47 18.47 28.93
CA SER A 297 -14.44 18.43 29.97
C SER A 297 -13.47 17.29 29.70
N GLN A 298 -12.19 17.46 30.05
CA GLN A 298 -11.19 16.38 30.01
C GLN A 298 -11.24 15.51 31.28
N SER A 299 -11.86 16.00 32.35
CA SER A 299 -12.17 15.19 33.54
C SER A 299 -13.50 14.46 33.32
N MET A 300 -13.64 13.25 33.90
CA MET A 300 -14.86 12.42 33.86
C MET A 300 -16.09 13.03 34.58
N GLN A 301 -16.09 14.34 34.82
CA GLN A 301 -17.19 15.10 35.40
C GLN A 301 -17.68 16.16 34.42
N ASP A 302 -18.98 16.42 34.49
CA ASP A 302 -19.75 17.56 34.00
C ASP A 302 -19.11 18.47 32.93
N HIS A 303 -19.80 18.61 31.78
CA HIS A 303 -19.40 19.53 30.72
C HIS A 303 -19.32 20.98 31.20
N LEU A 304 -18.39 21.74 30.62
CA LEU A 304 -18.06 23.10 31.06
C LEU A 304 -18.92 24.13 30.33
N LEU A 305 -19.58 25.00 31.09
CA LEU A 305 -20.31 26.15 30.54
C LEU A 305 -19.33 27.29 30.27
N GLY A 306 -19.39 27.87 29.08
CA GLY A 306 -18.52 28.98 28.71
C GLY A 306 -19.12 29.96 27.73
N VAL A 307 -18.33 30.97 27.38
CA VAL A 307 -18.68 32.01 26.41
C VAL A 307 -17.55 32.16 25.39
N VAL A 308 -17.91 32.33 24.12
CA VAL A 308 -16.96 32.65 23.06
C VAL A 308 -16.44 34.06 23.27
N VAL A 309 -15.13 34.22 23.43
CA VAL A 309 -14.49 35.53 23.59
C VAL A 309 -13.98 36.05 22.25
N LYS A 310 -13.38 35.17 21.43
CA LYS A 310 -12.87 35.50 20.10
C LYS A 310 -13.05 34.34 19.12
N ALA A 311 -13.51 34.67 17.90
CA ALA A 311 -13.65 33.74 16.79
C ALA A 311 -12.33 33.64 15.98
N PRO A 312 -12.10 32.54 15.23
CA PRO A 312 -10.88 32.34 14.46
C PRO A 312 -10.69 33.39 13.35
N THR A 313 -9.43 33.73 13.07
CA THR A 313 -8.99 34.65 12.01
C THR A 313 -7.93 33.99 11.12
N ALA A 314 -7.56 34.60 9.99
CA ALA A 314 -6.57 34.02 9.06
C ALA A 314 -5.22 33.64 9.71
N SER A 315 -4.84 34.34 10.79
CA SER A 315 -3.64 34.06 11.58
C SER A 315 -3.85 33.08 12.76
N MET A 316 -5.10 32.83 13.18
CA MET A 316 -5.42 32.02 14.35
C MET A 316 -6.58 31.06 14.05
N LYS A 317 -6.26 29.76 13.98
CA LYS A 317 -7.22 28.71 13.57
C LYS A 317 -8.17 28.22 14.69
N LYS A 318 -8.04 28.70 15.93
CA LYS A 318 -8.79 28.21 17.11
C LYS A 318 -9.68 29.29 17.72
N TYR A 319 -10.74 28.87 18.42
CA TYR A 319 -11.61 29.77 19.20
C TYR A 319 -10.97 30.06 20.56
N ILE A 320 -11.16 31.28 21.07
CA ILE A 320 -10.82 31.60 22.47
C ILE A 320 -12.11 31.68 23.25
N ILE A 321 -12.21 30.89 24.31
CA ILE A 321 -13.38 30.82 25.17
C ILE A 321 -13.02 31.04 26.63
N LEU A 322 -13.96 31.57 27.41
CA LEU A 322 -13.91 31.60 28.87
C LEU A 322 -14.89 30.55 29.39
N VAL A 323 -14.39 29.57 30.13
CA VAL A 323 -15.17 28.49 30.74
C VAL A 323 -15.17 28.58 32.26
N ILE A 324 -16.28 28.18 32.88
CA ILE A 324 -16.41 28.04 34.33
C ILE A 324 -16.02 26.61 34.72
N LYS A 325 -15.12 26.46 35.71
CA LYS A 325 -14.78 25.18 36.32
C LYS A 325 -15.52 25.04 37.67
N PRO A 326 -16.03 23.85 38.01
CA PRO A 326 -16.49 23.57 39.37
C PRO A 326 -15.30 23.47 40.33
N ASP A 327 -15.43 24.02 41.54
CA ASP A 327 -14.38 23.98 42.56
C ASP A 327 -14.15 22.55 43.07
N ILE A 328 -12.89 22.11 43.04
CA ILE A 328 -12.41 20.90 43.70
C ILE A 328 -11.54 21.37 44.89
N PRO A 329 -11.74 20.90 46.13
CA PRO A 329 -10.79 21.16 47.20
C PRO A 329 -9.47 20.46 46.88
N PRO A 330 -8.30 21.12 47.01
CA PRO A 330 -7.02 20.46 46.77
C PRO A 330 -6.84 19.33 47.79
N ILE A 331 -6.73 18.10 47.28
CA ILE A 331 -6.36 16.93 48.08
C ILE A 331 -4.95 17.17 48.62
N ALA A 332 -4.84 17.13 49.96
CA ALA A 332 -3.58 17.24 50.68
C ALA A 332 -2.58 16.18 50.18
N GLN A 333 -1.40 16.65 49.76
CA GLN A 333 -0.24 15.79 49.59
C GLN A 333 0.23 15.34 50.97
N SER A 334 0.08 14.05 51.28
CA SER A 334 0.87 13.39 52.31
C SER A 334 2.18 12.85 51.69
N PRO A 335 3.27 12.76 52.48
CA PRO A 335 4.61 12.58 51.97
C PRO A 335 4.92 11.09 51.81
N SER A 336 5.49 10.71 50.68
CA SER A 336 6.16 9.41 50.52
C SER A 336 7.50 9.65 49.85
N GLY A 337 8.54 9.26 50.57
CA GLY A 337 9.91 9.64 50.28
C GLY A 337 10.52 8.88 49.12
N SER A 338 11.59 9.46 48.62
CA SER A 338 12.64 8.73 47.93
C SER A 338 13.92 9.55 48.08
N GLY A 339 14.83 9.02 48.90
CA GLY A 339 16.18 9.57 49.03
C GLY A 339 16.91 9.51 47.69
N ALA A 340 17.56 10.60 47.34
CA ALA A 340 18.54 10.64 46.26
C ALA A 340 19.94 10.63 46.89
N VAL A 341 20.73 9.61 46.55
CA VAL A 341 22.19 9.58 46.71
C VAL A 341 22.77 9.56 45.30
N LEU A 342 23.39 10.69 44.92
CA LEU A 342 24.70 10.88 44.24
C LEU A 342 25.05 9.88 43.10
N GLU A 343 25.55 10.26 41.90
CA GLU A 343 26.55 11.29 41.60
C GLU A 343 26.78 11.48 40.07
N LYS A 344 27.24 12.69 39.70
CA LYS A 344 28.19 13.09 38.63
C LYS A 344 27.81 12.98 37.13
N GLY A 345 27.49 14.15 36.53
CA GLY A 345 28.51 15.09 36.05
C GLY A 345 28.79 15.18 34.54
N ALA A 346 28.47 16.32 33.90
CA ALA A 346 29.46 17.29 33.35
C ALA A 346 28.85 18.31 32.34
N LYS A 347 28.97 19.63 32.70
CA LYS A 347 29.34 20.85 31.92
C LYS A 347 28.73 21.11 30.53
N ARG A 348 28.50 22.34 30.02
CA ARG A 348 28.59 23.80 30.33
C ARG A 348 27.99 24.45 29.04
N SER A 349 27.33 25.61 29.01
CA SER A 349 27.89 26.97 29.12
C SER A 349 26.72 27.99 29.14
N GLU A 350 26.69 28.94 30.09
CA GLU A 350 26.95 30.39 29.90
C GLU A 350 25.74 31.10 29.29
N GLU A 351 25.10 32.15 29.82
CA GLU A 351 25.42 33.40 30.55
C GLU A 351 24.19 34.29 30.20
N GLY A 352 23.69 35.30 30.91
CA GLY A 352 24.11 36.09 32.05
C GLY A 352 22.95 37.02 32.45
N TYR A 353 23.16 37.73 33.55
CA TYR A 353 22.19 38.47 34.38
C TYR A 353 21.83 39.86 33.87
N PHE A 354 20.69 40.44 34.31
CA PHE A 354 20.61 41.83 34.83
C PHE A 354 19.42 42.01 35.80
N VAL A 355 19.58 42.93 36.76
CA VAL A 355 18.85 43.02 38.03
C VAL A 355 18.48 44.50 38.36
N LEU A 356 17.31 44.69 39.02
CA LEU A 356 16.81 45.79 39.90
C LEU A 356 16.37 47.14 39.26
N PRO A 357 15.58 48.04 39.94
CA PRO A 357 14.83 47.95 41.22
C PRO A 357 13.42 48.60 41.25
N LYS A 358 12.80 48.50 42.44
CA LYS A 358 11.55 49.08 42.97
C LYS A 358 11.42 50.61 42.86
N GLY A 359 10.18 51.12 42.77
CA GLY A 359 9.85 52.51 43.11
C GLY A 359 8.34 52.78 43.11
N LYS A 360 7.81 53.32 44.20
CA LYS A 360 6.38 53.46 44.54
C LYS A 360 5.95 54.93 44.39
N ARG A 361 4.67 55.10 44.05
CA ARG A 361 3.74 56.23 44.35
C ARG A 361 3.90 57.55 43.59
N GLY A 362 2.76 57.97 43.01
CA GLY A 362 2.03 59.10 43.58
C GLY A 362 1.47 60.11 42.57
N MET A 363 0.18 60.40 42.74
CA MET A 363 -0.47 61.71 42.56
C MET A 363 -1.36 61.92 41.32
N ASP A 364 -2.64 61.98 41.65
CA ASP A 364 -3.74 62.86 41.24
C ASP A 364 -4.37 62.82 39.84
N ASP A 365 -5.67 62.50 39.90
CA ASP A 365 -6.83 63.22 39.37
C ASP A 365 -6.71 63.81 37.96
N GLU A 366 -7.55 63.32 37.05
CA GLU A 366 -8.74 64.09 36.67
C GLU A 366 -9.61 63.41 35.59
N TYR A 367 -10.93 63.61 35.73
CA TYR A 367 -12.02 63.45 34.77
C TYR A 367 -12.46 62.04 34.28
N TYR A 368 -13.62 61.64 34.81
CA TYR A 368 -14.57 60.75 34.16
C TYR A 368 -14.95 61.25 32.76
N SER A 369 -15.06 60.32 31.80
CA SER A 369 -15.95 60.45 30.63
C SER A 369 -16.48 59.07 30.22
N PRO A 370 -17.70 58.99 29.66
CA PRO A 370 -18.47 57.75 29.60
C PRO A 370 -18.14 56.89 28.38
N LEU A 371 -18.28 55.57 28.57
CA LEU A 371 -18.63 54.52 27.61
C LEU A 371 -18.52 54.85 26.11
N THR A 372 -17.41 54.42 25.51
CA THR A 372 -17.41 53.92 24.12
C THR A 372 -16.59 52.65 24.06
N ALA A 373 -17.15 51.60 23.44
CA ALA A 373 -16.42 50.38 23.12
C ALA A 373 -15.25 50.74 22.19
N ARG A 374 -14.02 50.82 22.73
CA ARG A 374 -12.82 50.91 21.90
C ARG A 374 -12.76 49.66 21.04
N LYS A 375 -12.62 49.82 19.71
CA LYS A 375 -12.18 48.71 18.85
C LYS A 375 -10.74 48.41 19.25
N GLY A 376 -10.52 47.31 19.94
CA GLY A 376 -9.19 46.85 20.35
C GLY A 376 -8.29 46.55 19.15
N SER A 377 -6.99 46.51 19.41
CA SER A 377 -5.94 46.22 18.43
C SER A 377 -5.99 44.78 17.91
N GLY A 378 -6.74 43.90 18.58
CA GLY A 378 -6.83 42.48 18.27
C GLY A 378 -5.64 41.66 18.76
N VAL A 379 -4.69 42.27 19.47
CA VAL A 379 -3.54 41.62 20.10
C VAL A 379 -4.00 40.81 21.32
N ILE A 380 -3.34 39.69 21.62
CA ILE A 380 -3.64 38.86 22.80
C ILE A 380 -2.46 39.02 23.76
N ASN A 381 -2.67 39.69 24.89
CA ASN A 381 -1.62 39.97 25.89
C ASN A 381 -1.61 38.96 27.04
N ILE A 382 -2.52 37.98 27.03
CA ILE A 382 -2.60 36.91 28.03
C ILE A 382 -1.91 35.63 27.53
N LYS A 383 -1.21 34.92 28.43
CA LYS A 383 -0.70 33.57 28.17
C LYS A 383 -1.82 32.56 28.40
N LEU A 384 -2.24 31.86 27.35
CA LEU A 384 -3.29 30.84 27.41
C LEU A 384 -2.69 29.47 27.82
N PRO A 385 -3.36 28.67 28.66
CA PRO A 385 -4.61 28.97 29.37
C PRO A 385 -4.41 29.96 30.52
N TYR A 386 -5.35 30.90 30.67
CA TYR A 386 -5.36 31.89 31.76
C TYR A 386 -6.46 31.57 32.77
N SER A 387 -6.09 31.27 34.01
CA SER A 387 -7.03 30.90 35.08
C SER A 387 -7.15 31.98 36.15
N GLY A 388 -8.34 32.15 36.70
CA GLY A 388 -8.56 33.06 37.83
C GLY A 388 -9.78 32.66 38.66
N VAL A 389 -9.99 33.38 39.76
CA VAL A 389 -11.18 33.24 40.61
C VAL A 389 -11.96 34.54 40.55
N ALA A 390 -13.25 34.46 40.23
CA ALA A 390 -14.14 35.60 40.26
C ALA A 390 -15.50 35.20 40.84
N SER A 391 -16.01 36.01 41.78
CA SER A 391 -17.27 35.72 42.50
C SER A 391 -17.33 34.32 43.14
N GLY A 392 -16.20 33.83 43.67
CA GLY A 392 -16.11 32.52 44.32
C GLY A 392 -16.12 31.32 43.36
N ILE A 393 -15.88 31.54 42.07
CA ILE A 393 -15.89 30.50 41.03
C ILE A 393 -14.58 30.58 40.24
N THR A 394 -13.97 29.42 40.01
CA THR A 394 -12.80 29.28 39.15
C THR A 394 -13.19 29.37 37.67
N TYR A 395 -12.52 30.24 36.91
CA TYR A 395 -12.69 30.35 35.46
C TYR A 395 -11.35 30.12 34.75
N GLU A 396 -11.43 29.67 33.50
CA GLU A 396 -10.29 29.46 32.62
C GLU A 396 -10.58 30.03 31.22
N VAL A 397 -9.66 30.82 30.69
CA VAL A 397 -9.64 31.24 29.29
C VAL A 397 -8.69 30.31 28.53
N ARG A 398 -9.18 29.64 27.49
CA ARG A 398 -8.42 28.64 26.74
C ARG A 398 -8.72 28.67 25.25
N GLU A 399 -7.78 28.13 24.47
CA GLU A 399 -7.96 27.87 23.04
C GLU A 399 -8.67 26.53 22.82
N VAL A 400 -9.66 26.51 21.95
CA VAL A 400 -10.53 25.36 21.71
C VAL A 400 -10.78 25.17 20.22
N GLU A 401 -10.72 23.93 19.76
CA GLU A 401 -11.07 23.55 18.38
C GLU A 401 -12.59 23.38 18.22
N SER A 402 -13.11 23.53 17.00
CA SER A 402 -14.55 23.41 16.74
C SER A 402 -15.15 22.08 17.20
N LYS A 403 -14.38 20.99 17.15
CA LYS A 403 -14.78 19.64 17.58
C LYS A 403 -15.00 19.47 19.09
N GLU A 404 -14.56 20.42 19.91
CA GLU A 404 -14.66 20.32 21.37
C GLU A 404 -15.97 20.93 21.92
N PHE A 405 -16.70 21.70 21.09
CA PHE A 405 -18.03 22.22 21.43
C PHE A 405 -19.07 21.08 21.39
N LEU A 406 -19.88 20.97 22.43
CA LEU A 406 -21.02 20.06 22.51
C LEU A 406 -22.32 20.75 22.09
N TYR A 407 -22.60 21.93 22.64
CA TYR A 407 -23.85 22.66 22.40
C TYR A 407 -23.60 24.16 22.18
N ILE A 408 -24.34 24.75 21.24
CA ILE A 408 -24.44 26.20 21.05
C ILE A 408 -25.75 26.63 21.72
N CYS A 409 -25.67 27.49 22.74
CA CYS A 409 -26.86 27.94 23.45
C CYS A 409 -27.58 29.07 22.69
N ASP A 410 -28.90 29.18 22.88
CA ASP A 410 -29.72 30.21 22.24
C ASP A 410 -29.40 31.65 22.73
N CYS A 411 -28.77 31.76 23.90
CA CYS A 411 -28.47 33.02 24.56
C CYS A 411 -27.10 33.64 24.21
N LYS A 412 -27.02 34.96 24.37
CA LYS A 412 -25.82 35.79 24.22
C LYS A 412 -25.61 36.68 25.44
N ILE A 413 -24.35 36.88 25.80
CA ILE A 413 -23.91 37.72 26.91
C ILE A 413 -23.05 38.87 26.36
N LYS A 414 -23.16 40.05 26.95
CA LYS A 414 -22.34 41.21 26.56
C LYS A 414 -20.97 41.09 27.19
N ILE A 415 -19.95 40.85 26.37
CA ILE A 415 -18.55 40.74 26.80
C ILE A 415 -17.73 41.96 26.41
N ASP A 416 -16.74 42.31 27.23
CA ASP A 416 -15.75 43.35 26.94
C ASP A 416 -14.45 42.67 26.48
N GLN A 417 -14.35 42.41 25.17
CA GLN A 417 -13.23 41.63 24.60
C GLN A 417 -11.87 42.26 24.87
N VAL A 418 -11.79 43.60 24.82
CA VAL A 418 -10.53 44.34 25.03
C VAL A 418 -10.06 44.15 26.47
N ARG A 419 -10.96 44.29 27.45
CA ARG A 419 -10.60 44.10 28.86
C ARG A 419 -10.40 42.64 29.29
N LEU A 420 -10.81 41.69 28.46
CA LEU A 420 -10.58 40.26 28.69
C LEU A 420 -9.27 39.78 28.06
N LEU A 421 -8.86 40.30 26.89
CA LEU A 421 -7.72 39.79 26.11
C LEU A 421 -6.52 40.74 25.99
N GLU A 422 -6.75 42.05 25.97
CA GLU A 422 -5.72 43.09 25.75
C GLU A 422 -5.29 43.76 27.06
N ASP A 423 -6.26 44.27 27.85
CA ASP A 423 -6.07 45.02 29.10
C ASP A 423 -6.79 44.32 30.26
N ILE A 424 -6.12 43.35 30.90
CA ILE A 424 -6.72 42.46 31.92
C ILE A 424 -7.40 43.27 33.04
N SER A 425 -8.73 43.18 33.12
CA SER A 425 -9.53 43.79 34.20
C SER A 425 -10.29 42.73 35.00
N THR A 426 -9.98 42.60 36.29
CA THR A 426 -10.69 41.70 37.24
C THR A 426 -12.20 41.97 37.31
N ALA A 427 -12.61 43.22 37.12
CA ALA A 427 -14.02 43.61 37.04
C ALA A 427 -14.72 43.06 35.78
N ALA A 428 -14.04 43.01 34.64
CA ALA A 428 -14.59 42.47 33.39
C ALA A 428 -14.78 40.95 33.46
N TYR A 429 -13.81 40.23 34.05
CA TYR A 429 -13.92 38.80 34.35
C TYR A 429 -15.07 38.51 35.31
N SER A 430 -15.16 39.26 36.42
CA SER A 430 -16.24 39.09 37.41
C SER A 430 -17.63 39.33 36.82
N LYS A 431 -17.79 40.37 36.01
CA LYS A 431 -19.06 40.66 35.33
C LYS A 431 -19.45 39.55 34.35
N THR A 432 -18.49 39.02 33.59
CA THR A 432 -18.73 37.94 32.62
C THR A 432 -19.12 36.64 33.31
N VAL A 433 -18.43 36.27 34.39
CA VAL A 433 -18.73 35.08 35.20
C VAL A 433 -20.11 35.20 35.88
N GLN A 434 -20.44 36.37 36.44
CA GLN A 434 -21.77 36.62 37.01
C GLN A 434 -22.89 36.51 35.97
N GLN A 435 -22.69 37.07 34.78
CA GLN A 435 -23.68 36.98 33.70
C GLN A 435 -23.84 35.53 33.18
N LEU A 436 -22.77 34.75 33.14
CA LEU A 436 -22.84 33.32 32.81
C LEU A 436 -23.61 32.52 33.88
N MET A 437 -23.39 32.82 35.16
CA MET A 437 -24.08 32.16 36.27
C MET A 437 -25.58 32.49 36.31
N GLN A 438 -25.96 33.74 36.04
CA GLN A 438 -27.38 34.14 35.95
C GLN A 438 -28.13 33.46 34.79
N LYS A 439 -27.41 32.88 33.82
CA LYS A 439 -28.00 32.14 32.69
C LYS A 439 -28.20 30.66 32.96
N LYS A 440 -27.79 30.13 34.12
CA LYS A 440 -28.24 28.83 34.59
C LYS A 440 -29.73 28.93 34.92
N SER A 441 -30.57 28.24 34.17
CA SER A 441 -32.03 28.21 34.34
C SER A 441 -32.44 27.56 35.67
N ASP A 442 -33.50 28.05 36.31
CA ASP A 442 -34.08 27.48 37.54
C ASP A 442 -34.34 25.97 37.38
N GLY A 443 -33.49 25.14 37.99
CA GLY A 443 -33.58 23.68 37.97
C GLY A 443 -32.78 22.95 36.89
N ASN A 444 -32.30 23.64 35.84
CA ASN A 444 -31.56 23.02 34.72
C ASN A 444 -30.08 23.46 34.67
N LYS A 445 -29.19 22.49 34.50
CA LYS A 445 -27.72 22.66 34.59
C LYS A 445 -27.10 23.55 33.50
N TYR A 446 -27.73 23.62 32.32
CA TYR A 446 -27.29 24.39 31.16
C TYR A 446 -28.45 25.18 30.54
N PRO A 447 -28.19 26.32 29.88
CA PRO A 447 -29.19 27.02 29.08
C PRO A 447 -29.68 26.16 27.89
N PRO A 448 -30.87 26.44 27.34
CA PRO A 448 -31.37 25.74 26.16
C PRO A 448 -30.43 25.87 24.94
N ALA A 449 -30.18 24.73 24.29
CA ALA A 449 -29.38 24.64 23.07
C ALA A 449 -30.20 25.02 21.84
N LEU A 450 -29.54 25.55 20.80
CA LEU A 450 -30.15 25.77 19.49
C LEU A 450 -30.57 24.44 18.85
N ASP A 451 -31.78 24.40 18.33
CA ASP A 451 -32.33 23.22 17.65
C ASP A 451 -31.64 23.04 16.26
N PRO A 452 -31.05 21.86 15.97
CA PRO A 452 -30.37 21.61 14.70
C PRO A 452 -31.25 21.76 13.45
N LEU A 453 -32.56 21.50 13.56
CA LEU A 453 -33.50 21.60 12.44
C LEU A 453 -34.25 22.93 12.41
N LYS A 454 -34.75 23.42 13.55
CA LYS A 454 -35.56 24.65 13.62
C LYS A 454 -34.69 25.91 13.56
N ASP A 455 -33.61 25.95 14.32
CA ASP A 455 -32.80 27.16 14.48
C ASP A 455 -31.61 27.18 13.52
N LEU A 456 -30.87 26.07 13.43
CA LEU A 456 -29.70 25.94 12.56
C LEU A 456 -30.06 25.58 11.10
N LYS A 457 -31.31 25.18 10.84
CA LYS A 457 -31.85 24.87 9.50
C LYS A 457 -30.97 23.91 8.68
N LEU A 458 -30.46 22.86 9.31
CA LEU A 458 -29.66 21.85 8.62
C LEU A 458 -30.49 21.08 7.58
N LYS A 459 -29.93 20.89 6.39
CA LYS A 459 -30.60 20.23 5.24
C LYS A 459 -29.99 18.89 4.84
N ASP A 460 -28.89 18.48 5.45
CA ASP A 460 -28.24 17.21 5.15
C ASP A 460 -29.17 16.05 5.55
N MET A 461 -29.48 15.19 4.56
CA MET A 461 -30.43 14.09 4.73
C MET A 461 -29.98 13.09 5.80
N ASN A 462 -28.68 12.77 5.86
CA ASN A 462 -28.13 11.82 6.81
C ASN A 462 -28.18 12.37 8.24
N LEU A 463 -27.85 13.66 8.42
CA LEU A 463 -27.92 14.31 9.74
C LEU A 463 -29.35 14.49 10.23
N VAL A 464 -30.29 14.80 9.33
CA VAL A 464 -31.72 14.92 9.67
C VAL A 464 -32.28 13.57 10.11
N GLU A 465 -31.92 12.48 9.42
CA GLU A 465 -32.33 11.13 9.81
C GLU A 465 -31.75 10.74 11.17
N ALA A 466 -30.45 10.97 11.39
CA ALA A 466 -29.78 10.74 12.67
C ALA A 466 -30.43 11.54 13.82
N TYR A 467 -30.76 12.81 13.58
CA TYR A 467 -31.43 13.67 14.58
C TYR A 467 -32.84 13.19 14.93
N LYS A 468 -33.63 12.75 13.94
CA LYS A 468 -34.96 12.17 14.19
C LYS A 468 -34.86 10.86 14.99
N LYS A 469 -33.90 10.00 14.65
CA LYS A 469 -33.65 8.74 15.39
C LYS A 469 -33.23 9.03 16.83
N TRP A 470 -32.31 9.98 17.04
CA TRP A 470 -31.90 10.42 18.36
C TRP A 470 -33.07 10.93 19.22
N ASN A 471 -33.92 11.80 18.67
CA ASN A 471 -35.11 12.29 19.38
C ASN A 471 -36.10 11.16 19.69
N SER A 472 -36.30 10.22 18.77
CA SER A 472 -37.16 9.04 19.01
C SER A 472 -36.60 8.16 20.13
N LEU A 473 -35.29 7.94 20.17
CA LEU A 473 -34.62 7.20 21.25
C LEU A 473 -34.77 7.91 22.60
N LEU A 474 -34.60 9.23 22.66
CA LEU A 474 -34.81 10.00 23.88
C LEU A 474 -36.25 9.90 24.41
N GLN A 475 -37.25 9.92 23.53
CA GLN A 475 -38.65 9.72 23.91
C GLN A 475 -38.88 8.31 24.48
N LYS A 476 -38.39 7.28 23.80
CA LYS A 476 -38.46 5.89 24.28
C LYS A 476 -37.73 5.69 25.61
N MET A 477 -36.59 6.34 25.79
CA MET A 477 -35.86 6.32 27.06
C MET A 477 -36.66 7.00 28.16
N ALA A 478 -37.31 8.13 27.90
CA ALA A 478 -38.15 8.82 28.89
C ALA A 478 -39.40 8.00 29.29
N GLU A 479 -39.96 7.23 28.36
CA GLU A 479 -41.08 6.30 28.60
C GLU A 479 -40.64 5.04 29.37
N ASN A 480 -39.33 4.73 29.40
CA ASN A 480 -38.81 3.56 30.09
C ASN A 480 -38.85 3.73 31.62
N LYS A 481 -39.36 2.72 32.32
CA LYS A 481 -39.50 2.71 33.80
C LYS A 481 -38.17 2.91 34.54
N CYS A 482 -37.05 2.53 33.93
CA CYS A 482 -35.71 2.70 34.51
C CYS A 482 -35.20 4.16 34.48
N HIS A 483 -35.77 5.03 33.64
CA HIS A 483 -35.35 6.44 33.53
C HIS A 483 -35.46 7.20 34.87
N GLY A 484 -36.49 6.88 35.67
CA GLY A 484 -36.70 7.44 37.01
C GLY A 484 -36.14 6.59 38.16
N CYS A 485 -35.20 5.67 37.90
CA CYS A 485 -34.65 4.80 38.94
C CYS A 485 -33.67 5.56 39.84
N ILE A 486 -33.82 5.41 41.17
CA ILE A 486 -32.95 6.05 42.17
C ILE A 486 -31.49 5.56 42.05
N LYS A 487 -31.30 4.30 41.61
CA LYS A 487 -29.98 3.67 41.40
C LYS A 487 -29.54 3.66 39.93
N LEU A 488 -30.11 4.53 39.09
CA LEU A 488 -29.82 4.53 37.65
C LEU A 488 -28.32 4.61 37.35
N ASP A 489 -27.59 5.49 38.04
CA ASP A 489 -26.14 5.65 37.81
C ASP A 489 -25.32 4.41 38.18
N GLU A 490 -25.70 3.68 39.23
CA GLU A 490 -25.05 2.43 39.63
C GLU A 490 -25.35 1.32 38.61
N HIS A 491 -26.62 1.20 38.21
CA HIS A 491 -27.05 0.21 37.23
C HIS A 491 -26.45 0.49 35.83
N MET A 492 -26.30 1.76 35.45
CA MET A 492 -25.67 2.21 34.20
C MET A 492 -24.18 1.82 34.16
N LYS A 493 -23.46 1.96 35.28
CA LYS A 493 -22.05 1.52 35.39
C LYS A 493 -21.93 0.00 35.24
N LEU A 494 -22.82 -0.76 35.87
CA LEU A 494 -22.84 -2.23 35.74
C LEU A 494 -23.23 -2.66 34.33
N ALA A 495 -24.24 -2.03 33.72
CA ALA A 495 -24.65 -2.32 32.36
C ALA A 495 -23.53 -2.04 31.35
N LYS A 496 -22.75 -0.97 31.57
CA LYS A 496 -21.53 -0.68 30.81
C LYS A 496 -20.47 -1.77 30.93
N GLU A 497 -20.23 -2.30 32.14
CA GLU A 497 -19.29 -3.42 32.33
C GLU A 497 -19.76 -4.68 31.58
N ILE A 498 -21.06 -5.00 31.66
CA ILE A 498 -21.66 -6.16 30.97
C ILE A 498 -21.58 -5.99 29.45
N PHE A 499 -21.95 -4.82 28.94
CA PHE A 499 -21.91 -4.51 27.51
C PHE A 499 -20.48 -4.62 26.97
N LYS A 500 -19.50 -4.01 27.65
CA LYS A 500 -18.09 -4.11 27.29
C LYS A 500 -17.59 -5.56 27.28
N HIS A 501 -18.00 -6.36 28.27
CA HIS A 501 -17.64 -7.78 28.31
C HIS A 501 -18.25 -8.56 27.14
N LYS A 502 -19.53 -8.31 26.81
CA LYS A 502 -20.20 -8.92 25.65
C LYS A 502 -19.51 -8.55 24.33
N GLU A 503 -19.12 -7.28 24.17
CA GLU A 503 -18.39 -6.78 23.00
C GLU A 503 -17.01 -7.46 22.88
N GLU A 504 -16.24 -7.55 23.97
CA GLU A 504 -14.95 -8.25 23.98
C GLU A 504 -15.08 -9.74 23.64
N VAL A 505 -16.14 -10.42 24.11
CA VAL A 505 -16.42 -11.81 23.76
C VAL A 505 -16.78 -11.95 22.29
N HIS A 506 -17.65 -11.07 21.78
CA HIS A 506 -18.04 -11.05 20.37
C HIS A 506 -16.83 -10.81 19.45
N ASP A 507 -15.97 -9.85 19.80
CA ASP A 507 -14.76 -9.56 19.02
C ASP A 507 -13.78 -10.73 19.01
N LEU A 508 -13.61 -11.41 20.15
CA LEU A 508 -12.79 -12.62 20.22
C LEU A 508 -13.38 -13.77 19.40
N GLN A 509 -14.70 -13.95 19.42
CA GLN A 509 -15.39 -14.94 18.58
C GLN A 509 -15.23 -14.63 17.09
N PHE A 510 -15.44 -13.37 16.69
CA PHE A 510 -15.24 -12.92 15.32
C PHE A 510 -13.80 -13.15 14.86
N GLN A 511 -12.80 -12.78 15.67
CA GLN A 511 -11.38 -13.01 15.33
C GLN A 511 -10.99 -14.49 15.18
N MET A 512 -11.81 -15.42 15.67
CA MET A 512 -11.63 -16.85 15.51
C MET A 512 -12.46 -17.44 14.36
N SER A 513 -13.38 -16.67 13.80
CA SER A 513 -14.24 -17.06 12.70
C SER A 513 -13.50 -17.04 11.36
N ASP A 514 -14.10 -17.69 10.36
CA ASP A 514 -13.51 -17.75 9.02
C ASP A 514 -13.62 -16.38 8.35
N GLU A 515 -14.64 -15.60 8.66
CA GLU A 515 -14.87 -14.24 8.16
C GLU A 515 -13.78 -13.25 8.56
N ALA A 516 -13.02 -13.53 9.62
CA ALA A 516 -11.90 -12.68 10.05
C ALA A 516 -10.60 -12.93 9.28
N LEU A 517 -10.53 -13.97 8.44
CA LEU A 517 -9.37 -14.22 7.58
C LEU A 517 -9.19 -13.03 6.63
N LYS A 518 -7.95 -12.55 6.50
CA LYS A 518 -7.64 -11.31 5.78
C LYS A 518 -8.07 -11.34 4.31
N GLN A 519 -8.05 -12.53 3.71
CA GLN A 519 -8.33 -12.74 2.28
C GLN A 519 -9.81 -13.06 1.99
N MET A 520 -10.68 -13.22 3.00
CA MET A 520 -12.06 -13.64 2.76
C MET A 520 -12.94 -12.62 2.01
N PRO A 521 -12.84 -11.30 2.26
CA PRO A 521 -13.57 -10.34 1.46
C PRO A 521 -13.19 -10.37 -0.03
N ASP A 522 -11.91 -10.55 -0.34
CA ASP A 522 -11.41 -10.69 -1.71
C ASP A 522 -11.88 -12.02 -2.34
N PHE A 523 -11.88 -13.11 -1.57
CA PHE A 523 -12.42 -14.39 -2.01
C PHE A 523 -13.90 -14.29 -2.39
N GLN A 524 -14.73 -13.67 -1.54
CA GLN A 524 -16.16 -13.52 -1.81
C GLN A 524 -16.42 -12.69 -3.07
N GLY A 525 -15.72 -11.55 -3.21
CA GLY A 525 -15.83 -10.72 -4.42
C GLY A 525 -15.47 -11.48 -5.69
N ARG A 526 -14.44 -12.34 -5.64
CA ARG A 526 -14.05 -13.20 -6.78
C ARG A 526 -15.07 -14.29 -7.08
N ILE A 527 -15.71 -14.88 -6.06
CA ILE A 527 -16.81 -15.83 -6.24
C ILE A 527 -17.98 -15.14 -6.95
N ASP A 528 -18.34 -13.93 -6.54
CA ASP A 528 -19.44 -13.18 -7.15
C ASP A 528 -19.13 -12.84 -8.62
N VAL A 529 -17.88 -12.50 -8.95
CA VAL A 529 -17.42 -12.34 -10.34
C VAL A 529 -17.56 -13.64 -11.14
N LEU A 530 -17.10 -14.77 -10.59
CA LEU A 530 -17.19 -16.07 -11.28
C LEU A 530 -18.65 -16.49 -11.52
N LYS A 531 -19.57 -16.17 -10.59
CA LYS A 531 -21.02 -16.36 -10.77
C LYS A 531 -21.56 -15.49 -11.88
N ALA A 532 -21.24 -14.19 -11.87
CA ALA A 532 -21.71 -13.24 -12.87
C ALA A 532 -21.24 -13.58 -14.30
N ILE A 533 -20.02 -14.12 -14.44
CA ILE A 533 -19.47 -14.56 -15.73
C ILE A 533 -20.05 -15.91 -16.19
N GLY A 534 -20.64 -16.70 -15.28
CA GLY A 534 -21.15 -18.04 -15.55
C GLY A 534 -20.07 -19.12 -15.52
N CYS A 535 -18.95 -18.88 -14.84
CA CYS A 535 -17.92 -19.89 -14.59
C CYS A 535 -18.35 -20.90 -13.53
N ILE A 536 -19.14 -20.44 -12.56
CA ILE A 536 -19.75 -21.25 -11.49
C ILE A 536 -21.24 -20.89 -11.37
N ASP A 537 -22.05 -21.81 -10.86
CA ASP A 537 -23.45 -21.55 -10.54
C ASP A 537 -23.65 -21.06 -9.09
N ASP A 538 -24.91 -20.87 -8.70
CA ASP A 538 -25.25 -20.40 -7.35
C ASP A 538 -24.84 -21.39 -6.25
N ASP A 539 -24.82 -22.69 -6.57
CA ASP A 539 -24.42 -23.81 -5.72
C ASP A 539 -22.89 -24.03 -5.69
N LEU A 540 -22.12 -23.11 -6.29
CA LEU A 540 -20.64 -23.15 -6.39
C LEU A 540 -20.10 -24.32 -7.22
N VAL A 541 -20.92 -24.90 -8.10
CA VAL A 541 -20.51 -25.97 -9.02
C VAL A 541 -19.90 -25.36 -10.29
N VAL A 542 -18.72 -25.86 -10.65
CA VAL A 542 -17.95 -25.36 -11.80
C VAL A 542 -18.59 -25.77 -13.13
N GLN A 543 -18.98 -24.77 -13.92
CA GLN A 543 -19.61 -24.90 -15.24
C GLN A 543 -18.56 -25.11 -16.35
N ILE A 544 -19.02 -25.34 -17.59
CA ILE A 544 -18.11 -25.55 -18.75
C ILE A 544 -17.13 -24.39 -18.91
N LYS A 545 -17.60 -23.15 -18.74
CA LYS A 545 -16.76 -21.95 -18.82
C LYS A 545 -15.67 -21.92 -17.75
N GLY A 546 -16.00 -22.32 -16.52
CA GLY A 546 -15.01 -22.49 -15.45
C GLY A 546 -14.02 -23.62 -15.71
N ARG A 547 -14.45 -24.73 -16.34
CA ARG A 547 -13.55 -25.82 -16.76
C ARG A 547 -12.56 -25.37 -17.83
N VAL A 548 -13.01 -24.54 -18.78
CA VAL A 548 -12.13 -23.92 -19.79
C VAL A 548 -11.13 -22.97 -19.14
N ALA A 549 -11.60 -22.13 -18.19
CA ALA A 549 -10.72 -21.22 -17.46
C ALA A 549 -9.62 -21.94 -16.67
N CYS A 550 -9.89 -23.16 -16.16
CA CYS A 550 -8.85 -23.99 -15.51
C CYS A 550 -7.69 -24.38 -16.44
N GLU A 551 -7.89 -24.39 -17.75
CA GLU A 551 -6.82 -24.73 -18.71
C GLU A 551 -5.94 -23.53 -19.07
N MET A 552 -6.38 -22.30 -18.75
CA MET A 552 -5.67 -21.06 -19.07
C MET A 552 -4.62 -20.73 -18.00
N ASN A 553 -3.34 -21.04 -18.27
CA ASN A 553 -2.25 -20.86 -17.30
C ASN A 553 -1.23 -19.79 -17.73
N SER A 554 -1.11 -19.54 -19.03
CA SER A 554 -0.08 -18.66 -19.58
C SER A 554 -0.44 -17.17 -19.54
N GLY A 555 -1.74 -16.85 -19.62
CA GLY A 555 -2.27 -15.48 -19.63
C GLY A 555 -3.27 -15.25 -18.50
N GLU A 556 -3.93 -14.09 -18.51
CA GLU A 556 -5.02 -13.80 -17.56
C GLU A 556 -6.24 -14.66 -17.92
N GLU A 557 -6.68 -15.46 -16.96
CA GLU A 557 -7.60 -16.58 -17.17
C GLU A 557 -9.02 -16.13 -17.58
N LEU A 558 -9.52 -15.01 -17.09
CA LEU A 558 -10.85 -14.49 -17.42
C LEU A 558 -10.87 -13.89 -18.82
N ILE A 559 -9.87 -13.07 -19.17
CA ILE A 559 -9.77 -12.44 -20.50
C ILE A 559 -9.60 -13.53 -21.57
N CYS A 560 -8.76 -14.53 -21.33
CA CYS A 560 -8.58 -15.65 -22.27
C CYS A 560 -9.89 -16.44 -22.45
N THR A 561 -10.62 -16.67 -21.36
CA THR A 561 -11.89 -17.41 -21.39
C THR A 561 -13.00 -16.60 -22.10
N GLU A 562 -13.16 -15.32 -21.81
CA GLU A 562 -14.13 -14.48 -22.54
C GLU A 562 -13.79 -14.41 -24.03
N CYS A 563 -12.51 -14.23 -24.38
CA CYS A 563 -12.06 -14.22 -25.78
C CYS A 563 -12.50 -15.48 -26.55
N LEU A 564 -12.43 -16.65 -25.90
CA LEU A 564 -12.88 -17.93 -26.45
C LEU A 564 -14.41 -17.99 -26.61
N PHE A 565 -15.17 -17.63 -25.56
CA PHE A 565 -16.63 -17.75 -25.56
C PHE A 565 -17.35 -16.68 -26.38
N GLU A 566 -16.72 -15.53 -26.60
CA GLU A 566 -17.18 -14.49 -27.53
C GLU A 566 -16.76 -14.76 -28.99
N ASN A 567 -16.12 -15.90 -29.26
CA ASN A 567 -15.65 -16.30 -30.59
C ASN A 567 -14.75 -15.26 -31.28
N GLN A 568 -13.96 -14.49 -30.53
CA GLN A 568 -13.17 -13.38 -31.10
C GLN A 568 -12.14 -13.81 -32.15
N LEU A 569 -11.76 -15.09 -32.14
CA LEU A 569 -10.79 -15.70 -33.04
C LEU A 569 -11.43 -16.36 -34.27
N GLU A 570 -12.75 -16.39 -34.41
CA GLU A 570 -13.44 -17.14 -35.48
C GLU A 570 -13.20 -16.56 -36.88
N ASP A 571 -13.25 -15.23 -37.02
CA ASP A 571 -13.06 -14.53 -38.29
C ASP A 571 -11.58 -14.29 -38.67
N LEU A 572 -10.65 -14.66 -37.78
CA LEU A 572 -9.23 -14.43 -37.96
C LEU A 572 -8.55 -15.63 -38.62
N GLU A 573 -7.60 -15.37 -39.51
CA GLU A 573 -6.71 -16.42 -40.03
C GLU A 573 -5.78 -16.93 -38.92
N PRO A 574 -5.19 -18.14 -39.02
CA PRO A 574 -4.30 -18.69 -37.99
C PRO A 574 -3.15 -17.74 -37.61
N GLU A 575 -2.59 -17.04 -38.60
CA GLU A 575 -1.50 -16.05 -38.42
C GLU A 575 -1.99 -14.80 -37.69
N GLU A 576 -3.22 -14.36 -37.96
CA GLU A 576 -3.84 -13.21 -37.28
C GLU A 576 -4.24 -13.56 -35.84
N ALA A 577 -4.75 -14.77 -35.62
CA ALA A 577 -5.13 -15.26 -34.30
C ALA A 577 -3.92 -15.37 -33.37
N VAL A 578 -2.82 -15.99 -33.83
CA VAL A 578 -1.59 -16.12 -33.03
C VAL A 578 -0.95 -14.76 -32.76
N ALA A 579 -1.04 -13.83 -33.71
CA ALA A 579 -0.59 -12.45 -33.52
C ALA A 579 -1.37 -11.74 -32.41
N LEU A 580 -2.71 -11.85 -32.38
CA LEU A 580 -3.53 -11.30 -31.30
C LEU A 580 -3.19 -11.94 -29.95
N MET A 581 -3.05 -13.27 -29.92
CA MET A 581 -2.73 -14.02 -28.69
C MET A 581 -1.37 -13.66 -28.09
N SER A 582 -0.45 -13.07 -28.87
CA SER A 582 0.82 -12.55 -28.33
C SER A 582 0.60 -11.52 -27.22
N ALA A 583 -0.55 -10.84 -27.20
CA ALA A 583 -0.91 -9.86 -26.18
C ALA A 583 -1.04 -10.45 -24.77
N PHE A 584 -1.40 -11.74 -24.65
CA PHE A 584 -1.56 -12.42 -23.36
C PHE A 584 -0.22 -12.74 -22.69
N VAL A 585 0.84 -12.96 -23.48
CA VAL A 585 2.12 -13.47 -22.99
C VAL A 585 3.24 -12.43 -22.98
N PHE A 586 3.06 -11.32 -23.70
CA PHE A 586 4.06 -10.26 -23.79
C PHE A 586 4.09 -9.42 -22.50
N GLN A 587 5.28 -9.32 -21.90
CA GLN A 587 5.44 -8.74 -20.55
C GLN A 587 6.15 -7.39 -20.54
N GLN A 588 6.75 -6.91 -21.63
CA GLN A 588 7.47 -5.63 -21.61
C GLN A 588 6.51 -4.46 -21.70
N LYS A 589 6.70 -3.45 -20.85
CA LYS A 589 5.88 -2.23 -20.84
C LYS A 589 6.09 -1.35 -22.08
N ASN A 590 7.31 -1.34 -22.60
CA ASN A 590 7.69 -0.49 -23.73
C ASN A 590 8.01 -1.37 -24.93
N ALA A 591 7.44 -1.01 -26.07
CA ALA A 591 7.77 -1.51 -27.39
C ALA A 591 7.37 -0.43 -28.41
N SER A 592 8.04 -0.43 -29.56
CA SER A 592 7.61 0.32 -30.74
C SER A 592 6.15 0.07 -31.08
N GLU A 593 5.43 1.11 -31.50
CA GLU A 593 4.04 0.96 -31.93
C GLU A 593 3.96 0.07 -33.18
N PRO A 594 3.13 -1.00 -33.16
CA PRO A 594 3.02 -1.91 -34.28
C PRO A 594 2.19 -1.31 -35.42
N SER A 595 2.60 -1.53 -36.66
CA SER A 595 1.79 -1.27 -37.85
C SER A 595 0.87 -2.46 -38.12
N LEU A 596 -0.42 -2.30 -37.83
CA LEU A 596 -1.41 -3.37 -37.89
C LEU A 596 -2.31 -3.25 -39.13
N THR A 597 -2.77 -4.39 -39.64
CA THR A 597 -3.83 -4.42 -40.64
C THR A 597 -5.16 -3.94 -40.02
N PRO A 598 -6.12 -3.42 -40.81
CA PRO A 598 -7.41 -2.99 -40.29
C PRO A 598 -8.16 -4.09 -39.52
N LYS A 599 -8.04 -5.34 -39.97
CA LYS A 599 -8.61 -6.51 -39.28
C LYS A 599 -7.99 -6.73 -37.90
N LEU A 600 -6.66 -6.73 -37.81
CA LEU A 600 -5.94 -6.90 -36.54
C LEU A 600 -6.18 -5.73 -35.59
N SER A 601 -6.22 -4.50 -36.09
CA SER A 601 -6.53 -3.32 -35.28
C SER A 601 -7.93 -3.42 -34.67
N ALA A 602 -8.94 -3.84 -35.45
CA ALA A 602 -10.28 -4.08 -34.94
C ALA A 602 -10.31 -5.23 -33.91
N ALA A 603 -9.55 -6.30 -34.11
CA ALA A 603 -9.47 -7.42 -33.17
C ALA A 603 -8.79 -7.02 -31.84
N VAL A 604 -7.70 -6.25 -31.91
CA VAL A 604 -7.02 -5.68 -30.74
C VAL A 604 -7.97 -4.81 -29.92
N GLN A 605 -8.76 -3.96 -30.58
CA GLN A 605 -9.74 -3.11 -29.89
C GLN A 605 -10.83 -3.94 -29.19
N ARG A 606 -11.42 -4.94 -29.87
CA ARG A 606 -12.43 -5.83 -29.27
C ARG A 606 -11.89 -6.55 -28.03
N LEU A 607 -10.66 -7.06 -28.10
CA LEU A 607 -10.04 -7.75 -26.97
C LEU A 607 -9.78 -6.78 -25.81
N TYR A 608 -9.34 -5.56 -26.09
CA TYR A 608 -9.13 -4.54 -25.07
C TYR A 608 -10.44 -4.11 -24.39
N ASP A 609 -11.51 -3.90 -25.17
CA ASP A 609 -12.84 -3.57 -24.64
C ASP A 609 -13.38 -4.68 -23.70
N THR A 610 -13.07 -5.94 -24.02
CA THR A 610 -13.40 -7.10 -23.19
C THR A 610 -12.67 -7.06 -21.85
N ALA A 611 -11.37 -6.73 -21.85
CA ALA A 611 -10.60 -6.59 -20.63
C ALA A 611 -11.10 -5.44 -19.74
N ILE A 612 -11.47 -4.30 -20.33
CA ILE A 612 -12.08 -3.18 -19.59
C ILE A 612 -13.42 -3.59 -18.97
N ARG A 613 -14.29 -4.28 -19.73
CA ARG A 613 -15.57 -4.80 -19.25
C ARG A 613 -15.38 -5.74 -18.04
N LEU A 614 -14.41 -6.64 -18.12
CA LEU A 614 -14.05 -7.54 -17.01
C LEU A 614 -13.49 -6.78 -15.81
N GLY A 615 -12.64 -5.76 -16.03
CA GLY A 615 -12.15 -4.89 -14.97
C GLY A 615 -13.27 -4.15 -14.22
N GLN A 616 -14.26 -3.63 -14.96
CA GLN A 616 -15.45 -2.98 -14.39
C GLN A 616 -16.29 -3.96 -13.57
N LEU A 617 -16.46 -5.19 -14.04
CA LEU A 617 -17.19 -6.23 -13.32
C LEU A 617 -16.50 -6.59 -12.00
N GLN A 618 -15.17 -6.70 -11.99
CA GLN A 618 -14.38 -6.95 -10.78
C GLN A 618 -14.50 -5.81 -9.77
N ALA A 619 -14.42 -4.56 -10.23
CA ALA A 619 -14.59 -3.38 -9.39
C ALA A 619 -16.01 -3.31 -8.78
N HIS A 620 -17.04 -3.71 -9.54
CA HIS A 620 -18.43 -3.77 -9.07
C HIS A 620 -18.58 -4.70 -7.84
N PHE A 621 -17.91 -5.86 -7.85
CA PHE A 621 -17.90 -6.81 -6.75
C PHE A 621 -16.82 -6.53 -5.68
N LYS A 622 -16.34 -5.28 -5.60
CA LYS A 622 -15.39 -4.80 -4.58
C LYS A 622 -14.03 -5.51 -4.58
N VAL A 623 -13.64 -6.13 -5.69
CA VAL A 623 -12.26 -6.57 -5.90
C VAL A 623 -11.41 -5.32 -6.13
N SER A 624 -10.30 -5.17 -5.38
CA SER A 624 -9.47 -3.95 -5.36
C SER A 624 -8.62 -3.82 -6.63
N ILE A 625 -9.24 -3.50 -7.76
CA ILE A 625 -8.62 -3.41 -9.08
C ILE A 625 -9.15 -2.18 -9.81
N ASP A 626 -8.26 -1.44 -10.48
CA ASP A 626 -8.65 -0.41 -11.44
C ASP A 626 -8.87 -1.05 -12.83
N PRO A 627 -10.01 -0.79 -13.52
CA PRO A 627 -10.32 -1.42 -14.79
C PRO A 627 -9.30 -1.13 -15.91
N GLU A 628 -8.77 0.09 -15.98
CA GLU A 628 -7.82 0.48 -17.02
C GLU A 628 -6.44 -0.12 -16.75
N GLU A 629 -5.99 -0.08 -15.48
CA GLU A 629 -4.75 -0.73 -15.05
C GLU A 629 -4.81 -2.24 -15.31
N TYR A 630 -5.94 -2.89 -15.01
CA TYR A 630 -6.15 -4.31 -15.28
C TYR A 630 -5.97 -4.67 -16.75
N ALA A 631 -6.56 -3.88 -17.67
CA ALA A 631 -6.41 -4.14 -19.10
C ALA A 631 -4.96 -3.91 -19.57
N GLN A 632 -4.31 -2.82 -19.14
CA GLN A 632 -2.95 -2.46 -19.57
C GLN A 632 -1.87 -3.39 -19.00
N GLU A 633 -2.03 -3.87 -17.77
CA GLU A 633 -1.07 -4.79 -17.16
C GLU A 633 -1.13 -6.17 -17.80
N ASN A 634 -2.33 -6.66 -18.14
CA ASN A 634 -2.54 -8.02 -18.65
C ASN A 634 -2.46 -8.14 -20.17
N LEU A 635 -2.77 -7.08 -20.94
CA LEU A 635 -2.71 -7.09 -22.41
C LEU A 635 -1.66 -6.12 -22.93
N LYS A 636 -0.68 -6.63 -23.67
CA LYS A 636 0.38 -5.81 -24.28
C LYS A 636 0.56 -6.11 -25.76
N PHE A 637 0.17 -5.18 -26.61
CA PHE A 637 0.10 -5.40 -28.06
C PHE A 637 1.40 -5.14 -28.84
N GLY A 638 2.51 -4.83 -28.15
CA GLY A 638 3.76 -4.40 -28.79
C GLY A 638 4.40 -5.40 -29.77
N LEU A 639 4.12 -6.70 -29.65
CA LEU A 639 4.66 -7.74 -30.54
C LEU A 639 3.64 -8.31 -31.53
N VAL A 640 2.43 -7.76 -31.62
CA VAL A 640 1.39 -8.30 -32.52
C VAL A 640 1.86 -8.32 -33.97
N GLN A 641 2.45 -7.23 -34.46
CA GLN A 641 3.00 -7.17 -35.83
C GLN A 641 4.16 -8.17 -36.04
N VAL A 642 5.07 -8.25 -35.08
CA VAL A 642 6.25 -9.13 -35.14
C VAL A 642 5.83 -10.59 -35.24
N VAL A 643 4.86 -11.01 -34.42
CA VAL A 643 4.34 -12.38 -34.42
C VAL A 643 3.54 -12.68 -35.68
N TYR A 644 2.78 -11.72 -36.20
CA TYR A 644 2.05 -11.86 -37.46
C TYR A 644 2.99 -12.13 -38.64
N GLU A 645 4.04 -11.32 -38.80
CA GLU A 645 5.04 -11.51 -39.86
C GLU A 645 5.84 -12.80 -39.66
N TRP A 646 6.15 -13.16 -38.41
CA TRP A 646 6.77 -14.45 -38.10
C TRP A 646 5.88 -15.64 -38.52
N ALA A 647 4.58 -15.60 -38.21
CA ALA A 647 3.65 -16.66 -38.57
C ALA A 647 3.49 -16.80 -40.10
N LYS A 648 3.64 -15.72 -40.86
CA LYS A 648 3.64 -15.73 -42.33
C LYS A 648 4.89 -16.34 -42.98
N GLY A 649 5.95 -16.57 -42.22
CA GLY A 649 7.19 -17.15 -42.74
C GLY A 649 8.33 -16.16 -42.98
N THR A 650 8.20 -14.90 -42.57
CA THR A 650 9.27 -13.88 -42.68
C THR A 650 10.52 -14.31 -41.89
N GLU A 651 11.73 -14.00 -42.38
CA GLU A 651 12.97 -14.40 -41.71
C GLU A 651 13.15 -13.73 -40.34
N PHE A 652 13.90 -14.36 -39.44
CA PHE A 652 14.04 -13.84 -38.07
C PHE A 652 14.76 -12.48 -38.03
N ALA A 653 15.70 -12.26 -38.94
CA ALA A 653 16.41 -10.99 -39.07
C ALA A 653 15.44 -9.84 -39.36
N ASP A 654 14.54 -10.02 -40.33
CA ASP A 654 13.61 -8.98 -40.78
C ASP A 654 12.60 -8.62 -39.69
N ILE A 655 12.08 -9.60 -38.95
CA ILE A 655 11.12 -9.31 -37.86
C ILE A 655 11.79 -8.58 -36.68
N CYS A 656 13.11 -8.71 -36.51
CA CYS A 656 13.85 -7.96 -35.49
C CYS A 656 14.01 -6.49 -35.85
N GLU A 657 13.90 -6.12 -37.13
CA GLU A 657 13.92 -4.72 -37.58
C GLU A 657 12.57 -4.01 -37.36
N LEU A 658 11.48 -4.77 -37.20
CA LEU A 658 10.14 -4.23 -36.97
C LEU A 658 9.92 -3.71 -35.55
N THR A 659 10.83 -3.98 -34.60
CA THR A 659 10.67 -3.58 -33.21
C THR A 659 11.98 -3.25 -32.51
N ASP A 660 11.92 -2.45 -31.45
CA ASP A 660 13.03 -2.17 -30.56
C ASP A 660 13.20 -3.22 -29.44
N VAL A 661 12.32 -4.23 -29.40
CA VAL A 661 12.37 -5.32 -28.41
C VAL A 661 13.57 -6.23 -28.68
N PRO A 662 14.41 -6.53 -27.67
CA PRO A 662 15.56 -7.43 -27.83
C PRO A 662 15.17 -8.84 -28.30
N GLU A 663 16.01 -9.42 -29.15
CA GLU A 663 15.76 -10.68 -29.88
C GLU A 663 15.45 -11.86 -28.94
N GLY A 664 16.14 -11.95 -27.81
CA GLY A 664 15.90 -12.98 -26.80
C GLY A 664 14.53 -12.89 -26.13
N LEU A 665 13.93 -11.70 -26.05
CA LEU A 665 12.57 -11.51 -25.54
C LEU A 665 11.52 -11.86 -26.59
N ILE A 666 11.79 -11.59 -27.88
CA ILE A 666 10.94 -12.04 -28.99
C ILE A 666 10.85 -13.57 -28.96
N VAL A 667 12.00 -14.26 -28.96
CA VAL A 667 12.05 -15.74 -28.88
C VAL A 667 11.29 -16.26 -27.66
N ARG A 668 11.53 -15.69 -26.47
CA ARG A 668 10.82 -16.10 -25.24
C ARG A 668 9.30 -15.91 -25.36
N THR A 669 8.85 -14.83 -25.98
CA THR A 669 7.42 -14.55 -26.15
C THR A 669 6.79 -15.58 -27.07
N ILE A 670 7.43 -15.89 -28.20
CA ILE A 670 6.92 -16.89 -29.16
C ILE A 670 6.92 -18.31 -28.55
N VAL A 671 7.93 -18.68 -27.75
CA VAL A 671 7.95 -19.98 -27.03
C VAL A 671 6.79 -20.08 -26.04
N ARG A 672 6.50 -19.03 -25.27
CA ARG A 672 5.34 -18.98 -24.37
C ARG A 672 4.02 -18.98 -25.13
N LEU A 673 3.97 -18.28 -26.26
CA LEU A 673 2.79 -18.24 -27.12
C LEU A 673 2.40 -19.62 -27.63
N ASP A 674 3.37 -20.49 -27.91
CA ASP A 674 3.12 -21.89 -28.26
C ASP A 674 2.50 -22.69 -27.09
N GLU A 675 2.88 -22.41 -25.84
CA GLU A 675 2.19 -22.96 -24.66
C GLU A 675 0.75 -22.48 -24.60
N THR A 676 0.50 -21.18 -24.81
CA THR A 676 -0.85 -20.61 -24.85
C THR A 676 -1.69 -21.18 -26.00
N CYS A 677 -1.11 -21.42 -27.19
CA CYS A 677 -1.80 -22.09 -28.29
C CYS A 677 -2.22 -23.51 -27.91
N ARG A 678 -1.40 -24.24 -27.14
CA ARG A 678 -1.77 -25.57 -26.61
C ARG A 678 -2.92 -25.47 -25.61
N GLU A 679 -2.90 -24.49 -24.72
CA GLU A 679 -3.98 -24.24 -23.75
C GLU A 679 -5.30 -23.95 -24.46
N PHE A 680 -5.31 -23.04 -25.45
CA PHE A 680 -6.49 -22.70 -26.25
C PHE A 680 -6.98 -23.90 -27.07
N ARG A 681 -6.08 -24.72 -27.60
CA ARG A 681 -6.43 -25.97 -28.29
C ARG A 681 -7.11 -26.97 -27.35
N ASN A 682 -6.59 -27.14 -26.13
CA ASN A 682 -7.18 -28.03 -25.13
C ASN A 682 -8.55 -27.52 -24.68
N ALA A 683 -8.69 -26.22 -24.45
CA ALA A 683 -9.97 -25.59 -24.16
C ALA A 683 -11.00 -25.76 -25.29
N ALA A 684 -10.58 -25.59 -26.54
CA ALA A 684 -11.44 -25.83 -27.71
C ALA A 684 -11.95 -27.28 -27.75
N ALA A 685 -11.12 -28.25 -27.35
CA ALA A 685 -11.54 -29.65 -27.24
C ALA A 685 -12.61 -29.85 -26.15
N ILE A 686 -12.46 -29.20 -24.99
CA ILE A 686 -13.46 -29.25 -23.90
C ILE A 686 -14.79 -28.63 -24.34
N MET A 687 -14.75 -27.55 -25.12
CA MET A 687 -15.93 -26.90 -25.69
C MET A 687 -16.59 -27.69 -26.83
N GLY A 688 -15.89 -28.67 -27.41
CA GLY A 688 -16.34 -29.36 -28.62
C GLY A 688 -16.19 -28.54 -29.92
N ASN A 689 -15.43 -27.43 -29.89
CA ASN A 689 -15.20 -26.58 -31.06
C ASN A 689 -14.03 -27.11 -31.91
N SER A 690 -14.36 -27.98 -32.87
CA SER A 690 -13.37 -28.61 -33.75
C SER A 690 -12.69 -27.63 -34.73
N ALA A 691 -13.36 -26.55 -35.11
CA ALA A 691 -12.81 -25.55 -36.02
C ALA A 691 -11.70 -24.75 -35.32
N LEU A 692 -11.97 -24.28 -34.10
CA LEU A 692 -10.99 -23.56 -33.28
C LEU A 692 -9.79 -24.46 -32.93
N TYR A 693 -10.03 -25.73 -32.59
CA TYR A 693 -8.97 -26.70 -32.33
C TYR A 693 -7.96 -26.76 -33.48
N LYS A 694 -8.45 -26.95 -34.71
CA LYS A 694 -7.62 -27.01 -35.92
C LYS A 694 -6.91 -25.70 -36.20
N LYS A 695 -7.59 -24.56 -35.96
CA LYS A 695 -7.00 -23.22 -36.11
C LYS A 695 -5.82 -23.02 -35.16
N MET A 696 -5.96 -23.39 -33.89
CA MET A 696 -4.89 -23.28 -32.88
C MET A 696 -3.72 -24.23 -33.18
N GLU A 697 -3.99 -25.41 -33.74
CA GLU A 697 -2.95 -26.32 -34.20
C GLU A 697 -2.18 -25.76 -35.39
N ALA A 698 -2.87 -25.19 -36.38
CA ALA A 698 -2.25 -24.52 -37.52
C ALA A 698 -1.40 -23.31 -37.08
N ALA A 699 -1.95 -22.46 -36.20
CA ALA A 699 -1.27 -21.32 -35.59
C ALA A 699 0.01 -21.73 -34.84
N SER A 700 -0.08 -22.77 -34.01
CA SER A 700 1.07 -23.33 -33.28
C SER A 700 2.16 -23.85 -34.23
N ASN A 701 1.77 -24.52 -35.31
CA ASN A 701 2.72 -25.02 -36.31
C ASN A 701 3.39 -23.89 -37.11
N ALA A 702 2.67 -22.80 -37.41
CA ALA A 702 3.20 -21.65 -38.14
C ALA A 702 4.34 -20.93 -37.39
N ILE A 703 4.24 -20.85 -36.05
CA ILE A 703 5.28 -20.20 -35.23
C ILE A 703 6.44 -21.12 -34.84
N LYS A 704 6.25 -22.45 -34.93
CA LYS A 704 7.23 -23.49 -34.55
C LYS A 704 8.32 -23.72 -35.58
N ARG A 705 9.22 -22.76 -35.75
CA ARG A 705 10.34 -22.90 -36.69
C ARG A 705 11.64 -22.26 -36.23
N ASP A 706 12.70 -22.71 -36.88
CA ASP A 706 14.04 -22.13 -36.91
C ASP A 706 14.60 -21.74 -35.52
N ILE A 707 15.17 -20.54 -35.39
CA ILE A 707 15.88 -20.09 -34.18
C ILE A 707 15.03 -20.08 -32.91
N VAL A 708 13.70 -19.90 -33.02
CA VAL A 708 12.82 -19.80 -31.86
C VAL A 708 12.76 -21.11 -31.07
N PHE A 709 12.79 -22.23 -31.77
CA PHE A 709 12.72 -23.58 -31.18
C PHE A 709 14.03 -24.36 -31.34
N ALA A 710 15.15 -23.65 -31.48
CA ALA A 710 16.46 -24.27 -31.48
C ALA A 710 16.70 -25.04 -30.18
N ALA A 711 17.17 -26.30 -30.30
CA ALA A 711 17.38 -27.16 -29.14
C ALA A 711 18.48 -26.62 -28.22
N SER A 712 18.22 -26.66 -26.91
CA SER A 712 19.18 -26.25 -25.88
C SER A 712 20.48 -27.08 -25.97
N LEU A 713 21.61 -26.38 -25.88
CA LEU A 713 22.96 -26.94 -25.86
C LEU A 713 23.22 -27.77 -24.58
N TYR A 714 22.49 -27.50 -23.50
CA TYR A 714 22.58 -28.29 -22.27
C TYR A 714 21.98 -29.69 -22.42
N ILE A 715 20.97 -29.87 -23.28
CA ILE A 715 20.30 -31.16 -23.51
C ILE A 715 21.06 -31.96 -24.57
N THR A 716 21.40 -31.28 -25.66
CA THR A 716 21.95 -31.91 -26.86
C THR A 716 23.48 -32.04 -26.84
N GLY A 717 24.14 -31.41 -25.86
CA GLY A 717 25.59 -31.26 -25.80
C GLY A 717 26.12 -30.33 -26.88
N VAL A 718 27.39 -29.88 -26.73
CA VAL A 718 28.10 -29.17 -27.80
C VAL A 718 29.04 -30.10 -28.51
#